data_AF-F4LWN7-F1
#
_entry.id   AF-F4LWN7-F1
#
_cell.length_a   1.000
_cell.length_b   1.000
_cell.length_c   1.000
_cell.angle_alpha   90.00
_cell.angle_beta   90.00
_cell.angle_gamma   90.00
#
_symmetry.space_group_name_H-M   'P 1'
#
loop_
_entity.id
_entity.type
_entity.pdbx_description
1 polymer ?
#
loop_
_entity_poly.entity_id
_entity_poly.type
_entity_poly.pdbx_seq_one_letter_code
_entity_poly.pdbx_strand_id
1 'polypeptide(L)'
;MKVTKTIALGAFIAAVFIIQFSAGASTIDIAASGMPKIVFENGTAYSVNLVDKEREQEQVAIYTRNFGEYTKPFADGVAEFVVVNNIVAYKNTNGLKGTYIPADGYVISYTKEKADFVNNVNIGEEAALVNLDVPILPEKYFKLGNLIVPIDDVNSQRNANCIVLYDSSYDESTKTNGWGMELTVVDGAVCDIADIKNDDGVVVDNNSPIPSNGVVISIHSGNSFYNKLHENVKLGDKVTVVTDNMKLYSAGKTTYDAFNPMSIEDNPLAWDKKNDKPYDGFRGPDQIIIYDSSYGDYTGTNPYGYEVTVQEDGKIINVGGNNLQIPDGGFVISGHGTRADWLQSYARLGSRVILNKEKQEIRIILTPDSYVDTADLAIKTAQDCLNLAKIQYIDIDYDEIQDKIDLTKSQMQKVHELLSQGEYRELIQTVNDIQNEANIAYYMTFESPKVENRAVWHRPRETSIDEVKQRLDMLQDININIVYLETYWNGYSIYPTNNEIMEHNPIYDGFDVLQAYITEAHARGIKLYAWVEDFLVGQNVAQKKPEWMIESRQGDRYFKDSLGTKYYYLNPAMPEVRDFISGMYKELVKKYDIDGIQFDYMRYPESGDYSNDFGYDSYTRQLFKNYAGADPASLTLEDKLWQDWCDFRVGIINSFAYRVISEVKSIKPDIQISIDVWPDYNKTIMDTFQNPKDWISQDYINTIIPMSYYLYEQPVVEDINKTQAFAKGHAQVNVGLATTTKPDIQILLRQIAAARAASANGVGIFELQSLFSGGYDSALKLGVFRQPAITTEDTEQSVNLMFSDILRKIDDIYLKYGGMDSEEAQKYKELVRNIKVDFKSDKDAVKSAGSIKNNIEDLVDIIDGDETLNMQVAAKVKADLNAALNILEEYISNHSFMANHKVREFQAVVPVKMLKEEKEAPLKVKAVFCDNSSAVMYLDSSQYKITTSDFQIADIDDDILRINKKGRATVIIEILDTFNFDTYKGADNKIRFTVNKNNKDVVASSDFGKLTASDVTDTQAALSFSAAVVDSDIAGYTLYRNGKKISGNFDGIFTDEDLQPDTIYYYEIRGFDASGKKIYRSNQTTIRTKAKVME
;
A
#
# COMPACT_ATOMS: atom_id res chain seq x y z
N MET A 1 22.10 -21.04 37.93
CA MET A 1 21.18 -22.14 38.29
C MET A 1 20.36 -22.44 37.05
N LYS A 2 20.52 -23.65 36.50
CA LYS A 2 19.98 -24.10 35.21
C LYS A 2 18.47 -24.37 35.32
N VAL A 3 17.66 -23.84 34.39
CA VAL A 3 16.57 -24.61 33.75
C VAL A 3 16.48 -24.14 32.29
N THR A 4 16.80 -25.06 31.40
CA THR A 4 16.82 -24.98 29.94
C THR A 4 15.40 -24.92 29.37
N LYS A 5 15.11 -23.98 28.47
CA LYS A 5 13.98 -24.07 27.52
C LYS A 5 14.57 -24.39 26.15
N THR A 6 14.24 -25.57 25.65
CA THR A 6 14.49 -26.00 24.27
C THR A 6 13.17 -26.53 23.72
N ILE A 7 12.96 -26.26 22.41
CA ILE A 7 11.99 -26.82 21.47
C ILE A 7 10.62 -26.12 21.40
N ALA A 8 10.40 -25.42 20.27
CA ALA A 8 9.09 -25.25 19.65
C ALA A 8 9.28 -25.15 18.11
N LEU A 9 9.08 -26.26 17.41
CA LEU A 9 8.64 -26.29 16.02
C LEU A 9 8.03 -27.67 15.76
N GLY A 10 6.73 -27.71 15.47
CA GLY A 10 6.02 -28.93 15.06
C GLY A 10 4.63 -29.07 15.69
N ALA A 11 3.65 -29.29 14.82
CA ALA A 11 2.25 -29.65 15.08
C ALA A 11 1.26 -28.50 15.34
N PHE A 12 0.80 -27.88 14.24
CA PHE A 12 -0.62 -27.50 14.10
C PHE A 12 -1.33 -28.71 13.46
N ILE A 13 -2.26 -29.33 14.18
CA ILE A 13 -3.48 -30.04 13.74
C ILE A 13 -4.01 -30.83 14.94
N ALA A 14 -5.35 -30.75 15.12
CA ALA A 14 -6.21 -31.45 16.08
C ALA A 14 -6.31 -30.87 17.49
N ALA A 15 -7.09 -29.80 17.64
CA ALA A 15 -7.81 -29.51 18.89
C ALA A 15 -9.09 -28.69 18.62
N VAL A 16 -10.16 -29.36 18.17
CA VAL A 16 -11.53 -28.88 18.37
C VAL A 16 -12.33 -30.03 18.99
N PHE A 17 -13.13 -29.69 19.99
CA PHE A 17 -13.81 -30.53 20.98
C PHE A 17 -12.95 -30.95 22.17
N ILE A 18 -12.88 -30.07 23.17
CA ILE A 18 -13.36 -30.30 24.54
C ILE A 18 -13.80 -28.92 25.07
N ILE A 19 -15.11 -28.66 25.09
CA ILE A 19 -15.67 -27.64 25.98
C ILE A 19 -16.14 -28.39 27.22
N GLN A 20 -15.55 -28.04 28.36
CA GLN A 20 -16.00 -28.49 29.67
C GLN A 20 -17.41 -27.95 29.94
N PHE A 21 -18.39 -28.84 30.03
CA PHE A 21 -19.63 -28.53 30.73
C PHE A 21 -19.34 -28.40 32.22
N SER A 22 -19.40 -27.19 32.77
CA SER A 22 -19.69 -27.01 34.19
C SER A 22 -21.21 -27.00 34.38
N ALA A 23 -21.79 -28.18 34.52
CA ALA A 23 -23.15 -28.33 35.03
C ALA A 23 -23.11 -29.31 36.20
N GLY A 24 -23.44 -28.81 37.39
CA GLY A 24 -23.87 -29.66 38.50
C GLY A 24 -25.16 -30.35 38.09
N ALA A 25 -25.04 -31.52 37.49
CA ALA A 25 -26.14 -32.45 37.28
C ALA A 25 -25.62 -33.86 37.58
N SER A 26 -26.33 -34.53 38.47
CA SER A 26 -26.11 -35.88 38.96
C SER A 26 -25.69 -36.86 37.86
N THR A 27 -24.62 -37.60 38.14
CA THR A 27 -24.13 -38.75 37.37
C THR A 27 -25.26 -39.69 36.95
N ILE A 28 -25.53 -39.78 35.64
CA ILE A 28 -26.28 -40.87 35.04
C ILE A 28 -25.26 -41.83 34.42
N ASP A 29 -25.33 -43.07 34.89
CA ASP A 29 -24.53 -44.21 34.48
C ASP A 29 -24.69 -44.51 32.98
N ILE A 30 -23.58 -44.75 32.29
CA ILE A 30 -23.54 -45.08 30.86
C ILE A 30 -23.76 -46.59 30.70
N ALA A 31 -24.89 -46.96 30.10
CA ALA A 31 -25.11 -48.28 29.50
C ALA A 31 -25.48 -48.11 28.01
N ALA A 32 -24.65 -48.64 27.12
CA ALA A 32 -24.93 -48.74 25.70
C ALA A 32 -26.08 -49.73 25.44
N SER A 33 -27.21 -49.23 24.93
CA SER A 33 -28.24 -49.94 24.11
C SER A 33 -29.51 -49.08 23.91
N GLY A 34 -29.38 -47.77 23.76
CA GLY A 34 -30.54 -46.90 23.48
C GLY A 34 -30.85 -46.86 21.99
N MET A 35 -32.13 -46.93 21.61
CA MET A 35 -32.55 -46.56 20.25
C MET A 35 -32.11 -45.12 19.93
N PRO A 36 -31.74 -44.81 18.67
CA PRO A 36 -31.46 -43.45 18.23
C PRO A 36 -32.59 -42.48 18.61
N LYS A 37 -32.25 -41.28 19.04
CA LYS A 37 -33.21 -40.22 19.38
C LYS A 37 -32.75 -38.87 18.87
N ILE A 38 -33.71 -37.99 18.65
CA ILE A 38 -33.47 -36.58 18.40
C ILE A 38 -33.99 -35.76 19.58
N VAL A 39 -33.18 -34.81 20.05
CA VAL A 39 -33.47 -33.94 21.20
C VAL A 39 -33.44 -32.49 20.73
N PHE A 40 -34.53 -31.77 20.98
CA PHE A 40 -34.68 -30.36 20.64
C PHE A 40 -34.28 -29.45 21.80
N GLU A 41 -33.95 -28.20 21.51
CA GLU A 41 -33.53 -27.19 22.49
C GLU A 41 -34.53 -26.97 23.62
N ASN A 42 -35.83 -27.09 23.32
CA ASN A 42 -36.90 -27.03 24.33
C ASN A 42 -36.96 -28.25 25.27
N GLY A 43 -36.06 -29.23 25.11
CA GLY A 43 -35.98 -30.46 25.90
C GLY A 43 -36.87 -31.59 25.38
N THR A 44 -37.67 -31.36 24.34
CA THR A 44 -38.51 -32.40 23.73
C THR A 44 -37.64 -33.41 22.99
N ALA A 45 -37.91 -34.71 23.21
CA ALA A 45 -37.16 -35.79 22.59
C ALA A 45 -38.09 -36.75 21.87
N TYR A 46 -37.69 -37.19 20.67
CA TYR A 46 -38.41 -38.16 19.86
C TYR A 46 -37.51 -39.34 19.51
N SER A 47 -38.06 -40.55 19.52
CA SER A 47 -37.32 -41.74 19.07
C SER A 47 -37.23 -41.73 17.55
N VAL A 48 -36.03 -41.97 17.02
CA VAL A 48 -35.80 -42.12 15.58
C VAL A 48 -36.08 -43.58 15.23
N ASN A 49 -37.09 -43.79 14.39
CA ASN A 49 -37.58 -45.12 14.02
C ASN A 49 -36.82 -45.69 12.83
N LEU A 50 -36.43 -44.82 11.90
CA LEU A 50 -35.79 -45.18 10.63
C LEU A 50 -34.56 -44.31 10.41
N VAL A 51 -33.48 -44.93 9.94
CA VAL A 51 -32.26 -44.23 9.50
C VAL A 51 -31.93 -44.75 8.11
N ASP A 52 -31.83 -43.85 7.14
CA ASP A 52 -31.51 -44.15 5.74
C ASP A 52 -32.38 -45.27 5.13
N LYS A 53 -33.67 -45.29 5.49
CA LYS A 53 -34.69 -46.22 4.98
C LYS A 53 -35.90 -45.46 4.46
N GLU A 54 -36.65 -46.06 3.53
CA GLU A 54 -37.88 -45.46 3.04
C GLU A 54 -38.86 -45.15 4.18
N ARG A 55 -39.50 -43.99 4.09
CA ARG A 55 -40.43 -43.46 5.07
C ARG A 55 -41.65 -44.36 5.25
N GLU A 56 -42.05 -44.56 6.51
CA GLU A 56 -43.27 -45.28 6.90
C GLU A 56 -44.25 -44.33 7.62
N GLN A 57 -45.52 -44.72 7.71
CA GLN A 57 -46.54 -43.93 8.42
C GLN A 57 -46.22 -43.85 9.93
N GLU A 58 -46.43 -42.68 10.53
CA GLU A 58 -46.28 -42.39 11.97
C GLU A 58 -44.86 -42.54 12.56
N GLN A 59 -43.85 -42.68 11.70
CA GLN A 59 -42.46 -42.88 12.10
C GLN A 59 -41.60 -41.64 11.82
N VAL A 60 -40.65 -41.34 12.72
CA VAL A 60 -39.60 -40.35 12.49
C VAL A 60 -38.45 -41.03 11.75
N ALA A 61 -38.17 -40.55 10.54
CA ALA A 61 -37.05 -41.00 9.73
C ALA A 61 -35.93 -39.95 9.71
N ILE A 62 -34.68 -40.39 9.77
CA ILE A 62 -33.49 -39.58 9.55
C ILE A 62 -32.83 -40.02 8.25
N TYR A 63 -32.59 -39.07 7.35
CA TYR A 63 -31.85 -39.26 6.12
C TYR A 63 -30.51 -38.54 6.21
N THR A 64 -29.43 -39.30 6.12
CA THR A 64 -28.07 -38.81 6.00
C THR A 64 -27.61 -38.92 4.56
N ARG A 65 -26.42 -38.39 4.27
CA ARG A 65 -25.82 -38.45 2.93
C ARG A 65 -25.60 -39.90 2.42
N ASN A 66 -25.70 -40.91 3.29
CA ASN A 66 -25.67 -42.31 2.89
C ASN A 66 -26.95 -42.78 2.17
N PHE A 67 -28.10 -42.14 2.40
CA PHE A 67 -29.34 -42.46 1.69
C PHE A 67 -29.29 -42.04 0.22
N GLY A 68 -28.62 -40.93 -0.05
CA GLY A 68 -28.51 -40.31 -1.37
C GLY A 68 -28.35 -38.80 -1.26
N GLU A 69 -28.38 -38.13 -2.41
CA GLU A 69 -28.32 -36.67 -2.48
C GLU A 69 -29.66 -36.01 -2.08
N TYR A 70 -30.76 -36.70 -2.34
CA TYR A 70 -32.12 -36.27 -2.04
C TYR A 70 -32.90 -37.38 -1.34
N THR A 71 -33.84 -36.99 -0.48
CA THR A 71 -34.91 -37.90 -0.04
C THR A 71 -35.81 -38.25 -1.23
N LYS A 72 -36.63 -39.30 -1.09
CA LYS A 72 -37.60 -39.66 -2.14
C LYS A 72 -38.74 -38.63 -2.20
N PRO A 73 -39.33 -38.38 -3.38
CA PRO A 73 -40.50 -37.52 -3.50
C PRO A 73 -41.63 -37.86 -2.53
N PHE A 74 -42.36 -36.83 -2.09
CA PHE A 74 -43.43 -36.95 -1.11
C PHE A 74 -44.69 -36.15 -1.41
N ALA A 75 -45.82 -36.68 -0.94
CA ALA A 75 -47.13 -36.09 -1.10
C ALA A 75 -47.48 -35.17 0.07
N ASP A 76 -48.58 -34.42 -0.08
CA ASP A 76 -49.12 -33.55 0.96
C ASP A 76 -49.33 -34.27 2.29
N GLY A 77 -49.04 -33.59 3.41
CA GLY A 77 -49.15 -34.14 4.76
C GLY A 77 -47.85 -34.72 5.33
N VAL A 78 -46.74 -34.60 4.60
CA VAL A 78 -45.37 -34.87 5.07
C VAL A 78 -44.62 -33.55 5.21
N ALA A 79 -43.86 -33.43 6.29
CA ALA A 79 -42.92 -32.32 6.47
C ALA A 79 -41.52 -32.90 6.68
N GLU A 80 -40.56 -32.39 5.93
CA GLU A 80 -39.16 -32.71 6.09
C GLU A 80 -38.39 -31.48 6.59
N PHE A 81 -37.50 -31.68 7.55
CA PHE A 81 -36.72 -30.62 8.17
C PHE A 81 -35.24 -30.86 7.93
N VAL A 82 -34.54 -29.88 7.37
CA VAL A 82 -33.10 -29.95 7.14
C VAL A 82 -32.38 -29.47 8.39
N VAL A 83 -31.43 -30.27 8.86
CA VAL A 83 -30.58 -29.95 10.01
C VAL A 83 -29.12 -29.93 9.57
N VAL A 84 -28.44 -28.81 9.81
CA VAL A 84 -26.99 -28.63 9.59
C VAL A 84 -26.37 -28.07 10.86
N ASN A 85 -25.20 -28.58 11.28
CA ASN A 85 -24.57 -28.23 12.55
C ASN A 85 -25.54 -28.30 13.76
N ASN A 86 -26.40 -29.33 13.78
CA ASN A 86 -27.46 -29.51 14.78
C ASN A 86 -28.47 -28.37 14.87
N ILE A 87 -28.60 -27.51 13.86
CA ILE A 87 -29.59 -26.43 13.82
C ILE A 87 -30.58 -26.74 12.71
N VAL A 88 -31.88 -26.66 13.02
CA VAL A 88 -32.95 -26.80 12.03
C VAL A 88 -32.90 -25.58 11.09
N ALA A 89 -32.37 -25.75 9.89
CA ALA A 89 -32.16 -24.65 8.95
C ALA A 89 -33.37 -24.40 8.05
N TYR A 90 -34.09 -25.46 7.67
CA TYR A 90 -35.15 -25.36 6.68
C TYR A 90 -36.26 -26.37 6.91
N LYS A 91 -37.48 -26.02 6.47
CA LYS A 91 -38.66 -26.89 6.48
C LYS A 91 -39.19 -27.02 5.06
N ASN A 92 -39.10 -28.21 4.49
CA ASN A 92 -39.67 -28.54 3.20
C ASN A 92 -41.05 -29.21 3.35
N THR A 93 -42.06 -28.59 2.75
CA THR A 93 -43.40 -29.18 2.61
C THR A 93 -43.75 -29.46 1.14
N ASN A 94 -42.88 -29.11 0.20
CA ASN A 94 -43.01 -29.40 -1.23
C ASN A 94 -42.18 -30.64 -1.59
N GLY A 95 -42.85 -31.78 -1.68
CA GLY A 95 -42.18 -33.05 -1.90
C GLY A 95 -41.92 -33.44 -3.35
N LEU A 96 -42.12 -32.57 -4.35
CA LEU A 96 -42.02 -32.96 -5.77
C LEU A 96 -40.67 -33.62 -6.14
N LYS A 97 -39.56 -33.13 -5.58
CA LYS A 97 -38.20 -33.70 -5.75
C LYS A 97 -37.63 -34.37 -4.50
N GLY A 98 -38.41 -34.45 -3.43
CA GLY A 98 -37.88 -34.71 -2.08
C GLY A 98 -37.09 -33.50 -1.55
N THR A 99 -36.26 -33.73 -0.54
CA THR A 99 -35.45 -32.72 0.15
C THR A 99 -33.97 -33.03 -0.07
N TYR A 100 -33.18 -32.03 -0.44
CA TYR A 100 -31.73 -32.15 -0.52
C TYR A 100 -31.15 -32.47 0.86
N ILE A 101 -30.32 -33.51 0.93
CA ILE A 101 -29.68 -33.95 2.17
C ILE A 101 -28.30 -33.31 2.27
N PRO A 102 -28.05 -32.35 3.17
CA PRO A 102 -26.77 -31.66 3.26
C PRO A 102 -25.62 -32.62 3.59
N ALA A 103 -24.42 -32.29 3.13
CA ALA A 103 -23.25 -33.15 3.27
C ALA A 103 -22.63 -33.16 4.67
N ASP A 104 -22.93 -32.13 5.46
CA ASP A 104 -22.56 -31.90 6.86
C ASP A 104 -23.78 -31.95 7.78
N GLY A 105 -24.86 -32.62 7.35
CA GLY A 105 -26.12 -32.65 8.08
C GLY A 105 -27.04 -33.80 7.70
N TYR A 106 -28.31 -33.64 8.03
CA TYR A 106 -29.32 -34.68 7.85
C TYR A 106 -30.73 -34.07 7.67
N VAL A 107 -31.65 -34.89 7.18
CA VAL A 107 -33.06 -34.52 7.02
C VAL A 107 -33.92 -35.36 7.97
N ILE A 108 -34.78 -34.69 8.74
CA ILE A 108 -35.81 -35.32 9.56
C ILE A 108 -37.08 -35.39 8.74
N SER A 109 -37.65 -36.58 8.56
CA SER A 109 -38.89 -36.77 7.82
C SER A 109 -39.98 -37.35 8.72
N TYR A 110 -41.19 -36.81 8.59
CA TYR A 110 -42.36 -37.23 9.37
C TYR A 110 -43.66 -37.17 8.57
N THR A 111 -44.51 -38.19 8.73
CA THR A 111 -45.80 -38.37 8.04
C THR A 111 -46.98 -38.19 9.03
N LYS A 112 -48.00 -37.35 8.72
CA LYS A 112 -49.11 -36.98 9.66
C LYS A 112 -49.89 -38.19 10.22
N GLU A 113 -50.04 -38.33 11.56
CA GLU A 113 -51.21 -37.88 12.36
C GLU A 113 -50.91 -37.13 13.70
N LYS A 114 -49.67 -36.73 14.04
CA LYS A 114 -49.40 -35.81 15.17
C LYS A 114 -49.09 -34.37 14.72
N ALA A 115 -50.07 -33.48 14.78
CA ALA A 115 -49.87 -32.04 14.58
C ALA A 115 -48.80 -31.47 15.54
N ASP A 116 -48.68 -32.05 16.73
CA ASP A 116 -47.76 -31.60 17.78
C ASP A 116 -46.28 -31.65 17.36
N PHE A 117 -45.81 -32.69 16.65
CA PHE A 117 -44.40 -32.78 16.25
C PHE A 117 -44.02 -31.65 15.28
N VAL A 118 -44.79 -31.51 14.20
CA VAL A 118 -44.53 -30.50 13.15
C VAL A 118 -44.68 -29.07 13.67
N ASN A 119 -45.52 -28.85 14.69
CA ASN A 119 -45.70 -27.56 15.34
C ASN A 119 -44.63 -27.25 16.40
N ASN A 120 -43.90 -28.27 16.89
CA ASN A 120 -42.89 -28.12 17.94
C ASN A 120 -41.46 -27.98 17.39
N VAL A 121 -41.25 -28.13 16.08
CA VAL A 121 -39.93 -27.96 15.44
C VAL A 121 -39.85 -26.58 14.80
N ASN A 122 -39.02 -25.70 15.36
CA ASN A 122 -38.86 -24.33 14.87
C ASN A 122 -37.57 -24.17 14.06
N ILE A 123 -37.60 -23.35 13.01
CA ILE A 123 -36.39 -22.99 12.29
C ILE A 123 -35.47 -22.19 13.23
N GLY A 124 -34.20 -22.56 13.23
CA GLY A 124 -33.17 -22.02 14.09
C GLY A 124 -33.00 -22.77 15.39
N GLU A 125 -33.92 -23.67 15.78
CA GLU A 125 -33.82 -24.47 17.01
C GLU A 125 -32.70 -25.52 16.89
N GLU A 126 -32.03 -25.81 18.01
CA GLU A 126 -31.11 -26.95 18.04
C GLU A 126 -31.88 -28.28 18.00
N ALA A 127 -31.39 -29.20 17.20
CA ALA A 127 -31.85 -30.58 17.10
C ALA A 127 -30.61 -31.47 17.11
N ALA A 128 -30.33 -32.12 18.24
CA ALA A 128 -29.16 -32.97 18.43
C ALA A 128 -29.55 -34.46 18.32
N LEU A 129 -28.76 -35.22 17.56
CA LEU A 129 -28.88 -36.67 17.50
C LEU A 129 -28.13 -37.32 18.67
N VAL A 130 -28.79 -38.27 19.32
CA VAL A 130 -28.21 -39.09 20.40
C VAL A 130 -28.20 -40.53 19.94
N ASN A 131 -27.04 -41.20 20.06
CA ASN A 131 -26.79 -42.56 19.60
C ASN A 131 -26.95 -42.74 18.06
N LEU A 132 -26.66 -41.70 17.27
CA LEU A 132 -26.58 -41.78 15.82
C LEU A 132 -25.52 -40.80 15.29
N ASP A 133 -24.52 -41.33 14.59
CA ASP A 133 -23.47 -40.53 13.95
C ASP A 133 -23.89 -40.12 12.54
N VAL A 134 -23.67 -38.85 12.19
CA VAL A 134 -23.92 -38.30 10.86
C VAL A 134 -22.58 -38.17 10.13
N PRO A 135 -22.41 -38.76 8.93
CA PRO A 135 -21.22 -38.55 8.13
C PRO A 135 -21.08 -37.07 7.75
N ILE A 136 -19.92 -36.47 8.02
CA ILE A 136 -19.56 -35.12 7.57
C ILE A 136 -18.64 -35.26 6.37
N LEU A 137 -19.09 -34.81 5.20
CA LEU A 137 -18.29 -34.80 3.98
C LEU A 137 -17.84 -33.36 3.66
N PRO A 138 -16.59 -33.13 3.23
CA PRO A 138 -16.16 -31.82 2.77
C PRO A 138 -16.99 -31.31 1.57
N GLU A 139 -16.90 -30.00 1.30
CA GLU A 139 -17.56 -29.39 0.15
C GLU A 139 -17.02 -29.94 -1.17
N LYS A 140 -15.69 -30.05 -1.29
CA LYS A 140 -15.04 -30.76 -2.40
C LYS A 140 -14.15 -31.83 -1.81
N TYR A 141 -14.24 -33.04 -2.35
CA TYR A 141 -13.41 -34.15 -1.90
C TYR A 141 -13.25 -35.20 -2.99
N PHE A 142 -12.25 -36.05 -2.83
CA PHE A 142 -12.24 -37.33 -3.52
C PHE A 142 -12.23 -38.48 -2.52
N LYS A 143 -12.81 -39.60 -2.93
CA LYS A 143 -12.81 -40.86 -2.20
C LYS A 143 -11.83 -41.82 -2.83
N LEU A 144 -10.91 -42.34 -2.02
CA LEU A 144 -10.00 -43.44 -2.34
C LEU A 144 -10.27 -44.58 -1.35
N GLY A 145 -11.03 -45.58 -1.77
CA GLY A 145 -11.57 -46.60 -0.84
C GLY A 145 -12.45 -45.96 0.24
N ASN A 146 -12.09 -46.14 1.52
CA ASN A 146 -12.77 -45.52 2.66
C ASN A 146 -12.17 -44.15 3.05
N LEU A 147 -11.06 -43.73 2.43
CA LEU A 147 -10.43 -42.45 2.71
C LEU A 147 -11.17 -41.34 1.97
N ILE A 148 -11.66 -40.35 2.72
CA ILE A 148 -12.20 -39.10 2.18
C ILE A 148 -11.11 -38.05 2.31
N VAL A 149 -10.70 -37.48 1.19
CA VAL A 149 -9.65 -36.45 1.14
C VAL A 149 -10.26 -35.15 0.62
N PRO A 150 -10.20 -34.04 1.38
CA PRO A 150 -10.71 -32.76 0.91
C PRO A 150 -9.92 -32.28 -0.32
N ILE A 151 -10.59 -31.54 -1.18
CA ILE A 151 -9.99 -30.78 -2.27
C ILE A 151 -10.13 -29.32 -1.86
N ASP A 152 -9.00 -28.63 -1.69
CA ASP A 152 -8.99 -27.24 -1.23
C ASP A 152 -9.38 -26.29 -2.36
N ASP A 153 -9.01 -26.61 -3.60
CA ASP A 153 -9.29 -25.76 -4.75
C ASP A 153 -9.39 -26.53 -6.08
N VAL A 154 -9.91 -25.88 -7.12
CA VAL A 154 -10.03 -26.42 -8.48
C VAL A 154 -9.41 -25.44 -9.46
N ASN A 155 -8.55 -25.92 -10.36
CA ASN A 155 -7.94 -25.13 -11.45
C ASN A 155 -7.21 -23.87 -10.96
N SER A 156 -6.47 -23.97 -9.85
CA SER A 156 -5.69 -22.88 -9.28
C SER A 156 -4.22 -23.27 -9.05
N GLN A 157 -3.37 -22.33 -8.67
CA GLN A 157 -1.98 -22.64 -8.35
C GLN A 157 -1.87 -23.45 -7.04
N ARG A 158 -1.14 -24.57 -7.06
CA ARG A 158 -0.90 -25.38 -5.85
C ARG A 158 0.02 -24.67 -4.86
N ASN A 159 -0.59 -24.06 -3.84
CA ASN A 159 0.10 -23.44 -2.71
C ASN A 159 0.57 -24.47 -1.66
N ALA A 160 1.40 -24.02 -0.72
CA ALA A 160 1.88 -24.86 0.38
C ALA A 160 0.71 -25.41 1.21
N ASN A 161 0.76 -26.71 1.50
CA ASN A 161 -0.23 -27.48 2.26
C ASN A 161 -1.61 -27.63 1.59
N CYS A 162 -1.75 -27.31 0.30
CA CYS A 162 -3.02 -27.45 -0.42
C CYS A 162 -3.13 -28.74 -1.23
N ILE A 163 -4.37 -29.14 -1.53
CA ILE A 163 -4.77 -30.16 -2.49
C ILE A 163 -5.61 -29.47 -3.57
N VAL A 164 -5.14 -29.46 -4.81
CA VAL A 164 -5.80 -28.83 -5.95
C VAL A 164 -6.22 -29.90 -6.95
N LEU A 165 -7.43 -29.79 -7.47
CA LEU A 165 -7.88 -30.59 -8.60
C LEU A 165 -7.77 -29.79 -9.89
N TYR A 166 -7.16 -30.38 -10.92
CA TYR A 166 -7.08 -29.80 -12.25
C TYR A 166 -7.94 -30.59 -13.23
N ASP A 167 -8.79 -29.91 -13.97
CA ASP A 167 -9.57 -30.49 -15.07
C ASP A 167 -9.22 -29.83 -16.41
N SER A 168 -9.83 -30.33 -17.49
CA SER A 168 -9.53 -29.91 -18.86
C SER A 168 -9.82 -28.44 -19.18
N SER A 169 -10.44 -27.69 -18.27
CA SER A 169 -10.67 -26.25 -18.43
C SER A 169 -9.52 -25.38 -17.92
N TYR A 170 -8.54 -25.94 -17.22
CA TYR A 170 -7.39 -25.17 -16.71
C TYR A 170 -6.36 -24.84 -17.79
N ASP A 171 -5.65 -25.86 -18.29
CA ASP A 171 -4.60 -25.76 -19.30
C ASP A 171 -4.26 -27.17 -19.83
N GLU A 172 -3.26 -27.32 -20.69
CA GLU A 172 -2.77 -28.62 -21.15
C GLU A 172 -2.09 -29.45 -20.03
N SER A 173 -1.60 -28.79 -18.97
CA SER A 173 -0.93 -29.43 -17.82
C SER A 173 -1.09 -28.61 -16.53
N THR A 174 -0.76 -29.20 -15.38
CA THR A 174 -1.01 -28.57 -14.06
C THR A 174 -0.08 -27.38 -13.74
N LYS A 175 1.07 -27.26 -14.42
CA LYS A 175 2.12 -26.25 -14.21
C LYS A 175 2.63 -26.19 -12.77
N THR A 176 2.57 -27.30 -12.02
CA THR A 176 3.05 -27.32 -10.63
C THR A 176 4.52 -27.75 -10.53
N ASN A 177 5.21 -27.25 -9.49
CA ASN A 177 6.60 -27.59 -9.19
C ASN A 177 6.72 -28.98 -8.56
N GLY A 178 7.94 -29.44 -8.28
CA GLY A 178 8.19 -30.76 -7.68
C GLY A 178 7.81 -30.95 -6.20
N TRP A 179 7.25 -29.97 -5.48
CA TRP A 179 7.05 -30.05 -4.02
C TRP A 179 5.76 -30.78 -3.59
N GLY A 180 5.41 -31.88 -4.25
CA GLY A 180 4.18 -32.62 -3.96
C GLY A 180 4.05 -33.94 -4.70
N MET A 181 2.81 -34.38 -4.86
CA MET A 181 2.43 -35.55 -5.64
C MET A 181 1.19 -35.23 -6.48
N GLU A 182 1.10 -35.82 -7.66
CA GLU A 182 -0.03 -35.72 -8.58
C GLU A 182 -0.58 -37.10 -8.91
N LEU A 183 -1.90 -37.22 -8.85
CA LEU A 183 -2.66 -38.41 -9.23
C LEU A 183 -3.44 -38.08 -10.49
N THR A 184 -3.06 -38.64 -11.62
CA THR A 184 -3.84 -38.53 -12.86
C THR A 184 -4.95 -39.56 -12.83
N VAL A 185 -6.21 -39.10 -12.88
CA VAL A 185 -7.39 -39.95 -12.78
C VAL A 185 -8.18 -39.87 -14.10
N VAL A 186 -8.33 -41.00 -14.78
CA VAL A 186 -9.12 -41.12 -16.01
C VAL A 186 -10.21 -42.16 -15.80
N ASP A 187 -11.45 -41.83 -16.19
CA ASP A 187 -12.63 -42.69 -16.01
C ASP A 187 -12.78 -43.23 -14.57
N GLY A 188 -12.40 -42.43 -13.57
CA GLY A 188 -12.49 -42.75 -12.15
C GLY A 188 -11.45 -43.75 -11.64
N ALA A 189 -10.35 -43.96 -12.36
CA ALA A 189 -9.22 -44.78 -11.91
C ALA A 189 -7.90 -43.99 -11.98
N VAL A 190 -7.01 -44.20 -11.01
CA VAL A 190 -5.66 -43.62 -11.04
C VAL A 190 -4.86 -44.26 -12.17
N CYS A 191 -4.47 -43.47 -13.16
CA CYS A 191 -3.73 -43.92 -14.34
C CYS A 191 -2.25 -43.53 -14.30
N ASP A 192 -1.90 -42.49 -13.55
CA ASP A 192 -0.51 -42.09 -13.32
C ASP A 192 -0.32 -41.48 -11.94
N ILE A 193 0.90 -41.59 -11.40
CA ILE A 193 1.30 -41.02 -10.11
C ILE A 193 2.66 -40.35 -10.30
N ALA A 194 2.70 -39.02 -10.23
CA ALA A 194 3.94 -38.24 -10.26
C ALA A 194 4.25 -37.73 -8.86
N ASP A 195 5.31 -38.23 -8.22
CA ASP A 195 5.68 -37.87 -6.85
C ASP A 195 6.90 -36.92 -6.80
N ILE A 196 7.24 -36.43 -5.59
CA ILE A 196 8.37 -35.54 -5.32
C ILE A 196 9.69 -36.14 -5.79
N LYS A 197 9.78 -37.48 -5.91
CA LYS A 197 10.91 -38.19 -6.47
C LYS A 197 10.43 -39.27 -7.42
N ASN A 198 11.08 -39.37 -8.57
CA ASN A 198 10.91 -40.53 -9.46
C ASN A 198 11.56 -41.80 -8.88
N ASP A 199 11.41 -42.93 -9.57
CA ASP A 199 11.96 -44.24 -9.16
C ASP A 199 13.50 -44.23 -8.95
N ASP A 200 14.20 -43.27 -9.57
CA ASP A 200 15.66 -43.07 -9.43
C ASP A 200 16.02 -42.12 -8.27
N GLY A 201 15.04 -41.58 -7.54
CA GLY A 201 15.24 -40.69 -6.40
C GLY A 201 15.47 -39.22 -6.77
N VAL A 202 15.27 -38.83 -8.02
CA VAL A 202 15.46 -37.47 -8.54
C VAL A 202 14.18 -36.66 -8.37
N VAL A 203 14.31 -35.43 -7.85
CA VAL A 203 13.19 -34.50 -7.76
C VAL A 203 12.83 -33.97 -9.13
N VAL A 204 11.57 -34.17 -9.53
CA VAL A 204 11.02 -33.77 -10.82
C VAL A 204 9.75 -32.95 -10.59
N ASP A 205 9.47 -32.02 -11.49
CA ASP A 205 8.26 -31.20 -11.38
C ASP A 205 7.00 -32.06 -11.50
N ASN A 206 6.01 -31.80 -10.64
CA ASN A 206 4.69 -32.40 -10.77
C ASN A 206 3.89 -31.60 -11.81
N ASN A 207 4.33 -31.61 -13.06
CA ASN A 207 3.62 -30.93 -14.15
C ASN A 207 2.92 -31.97 -15.03
N SER A 208 1.93 -32.68 -14.46
CA SER A 208 1.25 -33.75 -15.18
C SER A 208 0.36 -33.20 -16.30
N PRO A 209 0.31 -33.85 -17.47
CA PRO A 209 -0.66 -33.53 -18.51
C PRO A 209 -2.09 -33.74 -17.99
N ILE A 210 -2.98 -32.80 -18.29
CA ILE A 210 -4.37 -32.90 -17.86
C ILE A 210 -5.18 -33.64 -18.93
N PRO A 211 -5.79 -34.80 -18.62
CA PRO A 211 -6.53 -35.57 -19.61
C PRO A 211 -7.88 -34.92 -19.94
N SER A 212 -8.28 -34.93 -21.22
CA SER A 212 -9.56 -34.36 -21.68
C SER A 212 -10.80 -35.07 -21.14
N ASN A 213 -10.66 -36.30 -20.63
CA ASN A 213 -11.72 -37.11 -20.02
C ASN A 213 -11.39 -37.53 -18.59
N GLY A 214 -10.61 -36.73 -17.88
CA GLY A 214 -10.22 -37.01 -16.50
C GLY A 214 -9.78 -35.75 -15.76
N VAL A 215 -9.08 -35.95 -14.66
CA VAL A 215 -8.57 -34.87 -13.80
C VAL A 215 -7.18 -35.22 -13.28
N VAL A 216 -6.43 -34.23 -12.81
CA VAL A 216 -5.20 -34.43 -12.02
C VAL A 216 -5.44 -33.91 -10.60
N ILE A 217 -5.22 -34.74 -9.60
CA ILE A 217 -5.31 -34.33 -8.18
C ILE A 217 -3.90 -34.11 -7.65
N SER A 218 -3.59 -32.86 -7.32
CA SER A 218 -2.25 -32.40 -6.97
C SER A 218 -2.18 -32.01 -5.49
N ILE A 219 -1.36 -32.71 -4.71
CA ILE A 219 -1.21 -32.51 -3.26
C ILE A 219 0.20 -32.03 -2.91
N HIS A 220 0.28 -30.92 -2.17
CA HIS A 220 1.56 -30.43 -1.65
C HIS A 220 2.10 -31.35 -0.55
N SER A 221 3.42 -31.58 -0.53
CA SER A 221 4.12 -32.48 0.40
C SER A 221 3.93 -32.15 1.89
N GLY A 222 3.69 -30.88 2.21
CA GLY A 222 3.38 -30.41 3.57
C GLY A 222 1.94 -30.70 4.04
N ASN A 223 1.03 -31.13 3.16
CA ASN A 223 -0.35 -31.42 3.54
C ASN A 223 -0.44 -32.73 4.37
N SER A 224 -1.30 -32.74 5.40
CA SER A 224 -1.48 -33.89 6.29
C SER A 224 -1.96 -35.20 5.63
N PHE A 225 -2.54 -35.12 4.42
CA PHE A 225 -2.95 -36.27 3.62
C PHE A 225 -1.86 -36.80 2.69
N TYR A 226 -0.75 -36.07 2.49
CA TYR A 226 0.30 -36.45 1.56
C TYR A 226 0.87 -37.84 1.88
N ASN A 227 1.36 -38.06 3.10
CA ASN A 227 1.90 -39.36 3.51
C ASN A 227 0.85 -40.48 3.42
N LYS A 228 -0.41 -40.18 3.77
CA LYS A 228 -1.50 -41.17 3.69
C LYS A 228 -1.76 -41.59 2.26
N LEU A 229 -1.77 -40.66 1.31
CA LEU A 229 -1.95 -40.98 -0.09
C LEU A 229 -0.72 -41.69 -0.64
N HIS A 230 0.48 -41.17 -0.39
CA HIS A 230 1.76 -41.75 -0.81
C HIS A 230 1.89 -43.23 -0.42
N GLU A 231 1.45 -43.59 0.80
CA GLU A 231 1.53 -44.97 1.29
C GLU A 231 0.43 -45.90 0.76
N ASN A 232 -0.72 -45.37 0.33
CA ASN A 232 -1.92 -46.16 0.08
C ASN A 232 -2.42 -46.16 -1.36
N VAL A 233 -2.10 -45.14 -2.17
CA VAL A 233 -2.59 -45.02 -3.54
C VAL A 233 -1.75 -45.86 -4.50
N LYS A 234 -2.43 -46.53 -5.45
CA LYS A 234 -1.81 -47.37 -6.48
C LYS A 234 -2.44 -47.12 -7.84
N LEU A 235 -1.68 -47.39 -8.89
CA LEU A 235 -2.23 -47.42 -10.24
C LEU A 235 -3.40 -48.41 -10.33
N GLY A 236 -4.48 -47.96 -10.93
CA GLY A 236 -5.74 -48.69 -11.05
C GLY A 236 -6.71 -48.53 -9.87
N ASP A 237 -6.32 -47.83 -8.79
CA ASP A 237 -7.24 -47.58 -7.69
C ASP A 237 -8.42 -46.73 -8.15
N LYS A 238 -9.61 -47.06 -7.66
CA LYS A 238 -10.83 -46.32 -7.98
C LYS A 238 -10.90 -45.04 -7.14
N VAL A 239 -11.07 -43.92 -7.83
CA VAL A 239 -11.26 -42.60 -7.24
C VAL A 239 -12.62 -42.05 -7.65
N THR A 240 -13.42 -41.65 -6.66
CA THR A 240 -14.64 -40.87 -6.91
C THR A 240 -14.39 -39.44 -6.51
N VAL A 241 -14.38 -38.55 -7.49
CA VAL A 241 -14.24 -37.11 -7.28
C VAL A 241 -15.62 -36.49 -7.12
N VAL A 242 -15.76 -35.62 -6.12
CA VAL A 242 -16.94 -34.80 -5.89
C VAL A 242 -16.50 -33.34 -5.78
N THR A 243 -16.71 -32.58 -6.84
CA THR A 243 -16.43 -31.13 -6.91
C THR A 243 -17.68 -30.28 -6.69
N ASP A 244 -18.88 -30.85 -6.85
CA ASP A 244 -20.12 -30.08 -6.97
C ASP A 244 -21.08 -30.36 -5.81
N ASN A 245 -20.58 -30.33 -4.58
CA ASN A 245 -21.45 -30.41 -3.40
C ASN A 245 -22.03 -29.01 -3.14
N MET A 246 -23.31 -28.83 -3.43
CA MET A 246 -23.94 -27.52 -3.23
C MET A 246 -24.00 -27.20 -1.73
N LYS A 247 -23.48 -26.03 -1.34
CA LYS A 247 -23.68 -25.46 -0.01
C LYS A 247 -25.04 -24.74 0.07
N LEU A 248 -26.10 -25.54 -0.08
CA LEU A 248 -27.48 -25.06 -0.14
C LEU A 248 -28.01 -24.60 1.22
N TYR A 249 -27.53 -25.24 2.29
CA TYR A 249 -27.86 -24.93 3.66
C TYR A 249 -26.58 -24.71 4.45
N SER A 250 -26.60 -23.74 5.35
CA SER A 250 -25.55 -23.56 6.34
C SER A 250 -26.17 -22.97 7.59
N ALA A 251 -25.75 -23.43 8.76
CA ALA A 251 -26.15 -22.80 10.00
C ALA A 251 -24.97 -22.72 10.97
N GLY A 252 -24.83 -21.56 11.59
CA GLY A 252 -23.86 -21.32 12.66
C GLY A 252 -24.58 -20.80 13.88
N LYS A 253 -24.13 -21.23 15.06
CA LYS A 253 -24.48 -20.63 16.35
C LYS A 253 -23.22 -20.16 17.08
N THR A 254 -23.28 -18.99 17.70
CA THR A 254 -22.25 -18.50 18.62
C THR A 254 -22.84 -17.52 19.63
N THR A 255 -22.03 -17.13 20.62
CA THR A 255 -22.37 -16.07 21.57
C THR A 255 -21.73 -14.74 21.18
N TYR A 256 -22.34 -13.64 21.60
CA TYR A 256 -21.74 -12.31 21.53
C TYR A 256 -21.35 -11.80 22.92
N ASP A 257 -20.34 -10.94 22.96
CA ASP A 257 -19.68 -10.50 24.19
C ASP A 257 -20.36 -9.26 24.81
N ALA A 258 -20.84 -8.32 23.98
CA ALA A 258 -21.60 -7.16 24.44
C ALA A 258 -22.63 -6.66 23.42
N PHE A 259 -23.61 -5.89 23.90
CA PHE A 259 -24.67 -5.25 23.10
C PHE A 259 -24.61 -3.74 23.35
N ASN A 260 -24.34 -2.94 22.32
CA ASN A 260 -24.15 -1.49 22.38
C ASN A 260 -23.22 -1.00 23.52
N PRO A 261 -21.99 -1.53 23.67
CA PRO A 261 -21.09 -1.10 24.73
C PRO A 261 -20.61 0.35 24.51
N MET A 262 -20.98 1.29 25.39
CA MET A 262 -20.59 2.71 25.28
C MET A 262 -19.47 3.11 26.26
N SER A 263 -19.03 2.17 27.09
CA SER A 263 -18.03 2.37 28.14
C SER A 263 -17.23 1.09 28.41
N ILE A 264 -16.12 1.21 29.13
CA ILE A 264 -15.34 0.03 29.53
C ILE A 264 -16.08 -0.79 30.59
N GLU A 265 -17.02 -0.19 31.32
CA GLU A 265 -17.92 -0.89 32.22
C GLU A 265 -18.89 -1.81 31.46
N ASP A 266 -19.34 -1.41 30.26
CA ASP A 266 -20.22 -2.21 29.41
C ASP A 266 -19.48 -3.40 28.75
N ASN A 267 -18.19 -3.23 28.43
CA ASN A 267 -17.32 -4.31 27.94
C ASN A 267 -15.88 -4.22 28.50
N PRO A 268 -15.61 -4.80 29.68
CA PRO A 268 -14.30 -4.68 30.35
C PRO A 268 -13.11 -5.28 29.57
N LEU A 269 -13.37 -6.18 28.62
CA LEU A 269 -12.34 -6.81 27.81
C LEU A 269 -11.91 -5.94 26.61
N ALA A 270 -12.58 -4.82 26.37
CA ALA A 270 -12.21 -3.86 25.33
C ALA A 270 -11.06 -2.91 25.74
N TRP A 271 -10.37 -3.13 26.87
CA TRP A 271 -9.27 -2.28 27.29
C TRP A 271 -7.95 -2.66 26.59
N ASP A 272 -7.40 -1.75 25.79
CA ASP A 272 -6.07 -1.88 25.23
C ASP A 272 -5.02 -1.51 26.28
N LYS A 273 -4.52 -2.53 26.99
CA LYS A 273 -3.46 -2.36 27.98
C LYS A 273 -2.16 -1.78 27.40
N LYS A 274 -1.90 -1.94 26.10
CA LYS A 274 -0.68 -1.45 25.46
C LYS A 274 -0.75 0.06 25.23
N ASN A 275 -1.92 0.55 24.81
CA ASN A 275 -2.12 1.96 24.46
C ASN A 275 -2.86 2.76 25.57
N ASP A 276 -3.19 2.12 26.68
CA ASP A 276 -3.89 2.70 27.85
C ASP A 276 -5.19 3.43 27.49
N LYS A 277 -5.95 2.83 26.56
CA LYS A 277 -7.24 3.36 26.06
C LYS A 277 -8.18 2.21 25.69
N PRO A 278 -9.50 2.42 25.58
CA PRO A 278 -10.37 1.40 24.99
C PRO A 278 -10.07 1.20 23.50
N TYR A 279 -10.28 -0.02 23.01
CA TYR A 279 -10.33 -0.29 21.57
C TYR A 279 -11.52 0.44 20.93
N ASP A 280 -11.38 0.83 19.66
CA ASP A 280 -12.41 1.54 18.90
C ASP A 280 -13.70 0.69 18.80
N GLY A 281 -14.85 1.36 18.94
CA GLY A 281 -16.16 0.72 19.05
C GLY A 281 -16.35 -0.15 20.31
N PHE A 282 -15.41 -0.13 21.26
CA PHE A 282 -15.37 -1.03 22.42
C PHE A 282 -15.39 -2.52 22.01
N ARG A 283 -14.72 -2.88 20.90
CA ARG A 283 -14.51 -4.26 20.44
C ARG A 283 -13.05 -4.67 20.66
N GLY A 284 -12.81 -5.54 21.64
CA GLY A 284 -11.50 -6.14 21.88
C GLY A 284 -11.18 -7.31 20.94
N PRO A 285 -9.94 -7.83 20.98
CA PRO A 285 -9.54 -9.00 20.21
C PRO A 285 -10.40 -10.23 20.53
N ASP A 286 -10.72 -11.03 19.51
CA ASP A 286 -11.48 -12.27 19.64
C ASP A 286 -12.90 -12.12 20.25
N GLN A 287 -13.53 -10.96 20.03
CA GLN A 287 -14.91 -10.66 20.47
C GLN A 287 -15.91 -10.55 19.30
N ILE A 288 -17.20 -10.74 19.60
CA ILE A 288 -18.35 -10.33 18.78
C ILE A 288 -19.16 -9.28 19.56
N ILE A 289 -19.40 -8.13 18.93
CA ILE A 289 -20.25 -7.06 19.46
C ILE A 289 -21.46 -6.88 18.54
N ILE A 290 -22.61 -6.54 19.12
CA ILE A 290 -23.82 -6.16 18.39
C ILE A 290 -24.06 -4.66 18.57
N TYR A 291 -24.29 -3.95 17.47
CA TYR A 291 -24.63 -2.53 17.45
C TYR A 291 -26.00 -2.31 16.80
N ASP A 292 -26.98 -1.75 17.51
CA ASP A 292 -28.25 -1.29 16.93
C ASP A 292 -28.34 0.24 16.90
N SER A 293 -29.43 0.77 16.34
CA SER A 293 -29.60 2.21 16.14
C SER A 293 -29.58 3.05 17.45
N SER A 294 -29.66 2.42 18.63
CA SER A 294 -29.48 3.13 19.90
C SER A 294 -28.03 3.36 20.29
N TYR A 295 -27.07 2.75 19.57
CA TYR A 295 -25.65 3.01 19.74
C TYR A 295 -25.18 4.29 19.04
N GLY A 296 -25.63 4.49 17.79
CA GLY A 296 -25.26 5.60 16.92
C GLY A 296 -25.50 5.25 15.45
N ASP A 297 -25.03 6.10 14.53
CA ASP A 297 -25.20 5.89 13.08
C ASP A 297 -24.21 4.85 12.51
N TYR A 298 -23.09 4.61 13.20
CA TYR A 298 -22.01 3.71 12.80
C TYR A 298 -21.44 2.97 14.01
N THR A 299 -20.80 1.82 13.78
CA THR A 299 -20.22 0.99 14.87
C THR A 299 -18.98 1.63 15.54
N GLY A 300 -18.26 2.51 14.84
CA GLY A 300 -17.06 3.18 15.34
C GLY A 300 -15.86 2.24 15.48
N THR A 301 -15.87 1.05 14.87
CA THR A 301 -14.79 0.07 14.98
C THR A 301 -13.61 0.40 14.06
N ASN A 302 -12.43 -0.11 14.42
CA ASN A 302 -11.23 0.01 13.60
C ASN A 302 -11.19 -1.07 12.49
N PRO A 303 -10.27 -0.98 11.51
CA PRO A 303 -10.22 -1.91 10.39
C PRO A 303 -9.79 -3.35 10.74
N TYR A 304 -9.44 -3.65 11.99
CA TYR A 304 -9.08 -5.01 12.40
C TYR A 304 -10.34 -5.77 12.81
N GLY A 305 -10.98 -6.45 11.85
CA GLY A 305 -12.18 -7.25 12.10
C GLY A 305 -13.02 -7.50 10.85
N TYR A 306 -14.24 -7.97 11.07
CA TYR A 306 -15.23 -8.26 10.02
C TYR A 306 -16.61 -7.93 10.54
N GLU A 307 -17.37 -7.12 9.78
CA GLU A 307 -18.72 -6.72 10.16
C GLU A 307 -19.79 -7.25 9.19
N VAL A 308 -21.02 -7.35 9.69
CA VAL A 308 -22.18 -7.86 8.95
C VAL A 308 -23.37 -6.97 9.28
N THR A 309 -23.99 -6.36 8.27
CA THR A 309 -25.18 -5.53 8.44
C THR A 309 -26.44 -6.38 8.29
N VAL A 310 -27.32 -6.30 9.28
CA VAL A 310 -28.58 -7.04 9.36
C VAL A 310 -29.75 -6.06 9.36
N GLN A 311 -30.69 -6.23 8.44
CA GLN A 311 -31.90 -5.41 8.35
C GLN A 311 -32.93 -5.81 9.43
N GLU A 312 -33.97 -4.99 9.62
CA GLU A 312 -35.04 -5.22 10.61
C GLU A 312 -35.72 -6.60 10.48
N ASP A 313 -35.83 -7.13 9.26
CA ASP A 313 -36.41 -8.46 9.00
C ASP A 313 -35.45 -9.63 9.31
N GLY A 314 -34.24 -9.32 9.78
CA GLY A 314 -33.19 -10.27 10.13
C GLY A 314 -32.34 -10.73 8.95
N LYS A 315 -32.46 -10.15 7.75
CA LYS A 315 -31.62 -10.53 6.59
C LYS A 315 -30.29 -9.79 6.57
N ILE A 316 -29.25 -10.50 6.17
CA ILE A 316 -27.93 -9.93 5.93
C ILE A 316 -27.92 -9.19 4.59
N ILE A 317 -27.62 -7.90 4.64
CA ILE A 317 -27.58 -7.00 3.47
C ILE A 317 -26.17 -6.46 3.17
N ASN A 318 -25.20 -6.70 4.05
CA ASN A 318 -23.80 -6.37 3.82
C ASN A 318 -22.91 -7.31 4.62
N VAL A 319 -21.76 -7.67 4.07
CA VAL A 319 -20.74 -8.51 4.72
C VAL A 319 -19.35 -7.95 4.45
N GLY A 320 -18.48 -7.98 5.45
CA GLY A 320 -17.12 -7.48 5.35
C GLY A 320 -16.99 -6.00 5.68
N GLY A 321 -15.75 -5.51 5.65
CA GLY A 321 -15.42 -4.17 6.13
C GLY A 321 -15.52 -4.03 7.65
N ASN A 322 -15.41 -2.79 8.11
CA ASN A 322 -15.55 -2.36 9.51
C ASN A 322 -16.13 -0.94 9.53
N ASN A 323 -16.51 -0.45 10.70
CA ASN A 323 -17.20 0.83 10.88
C ASN A 323 -18.45 0.95 9.98
N LEU A 324 -19.24 -0.13 9.85
CA LEU A 324 -20.41 -0.13 8.99
C LEU A 324 -21.52 0.78 9.53
N GLN A 325 -22.29 1.35 8.60
CA GLN A 325 -23.51 2.07 8.95
C GLN A 325 -24.51 1.11 9.58
N ILE A 326 -25.10 1.56 10.69
CA ILE A 326 -26.13 0.81 11.40
C ILE A 326 -27.48 1.15 10.74
N PRO A 327 -28.21 0.16 10.20
CA PRO A 327 -29.46 0.41 9.48
C PRO A 327 -30.61 0.70 10.45
N ASP A 328 -31.55 1.54 10.03
CA ASP A 328 -32.78 1.80 10.77
C ASP A 328 -33.55 0.50 11.05
N GLY A 329 -33.90 0.29 12.33
CA GLY A 329 -34.61 -0.92 12.79
C GLY A 329 -33.79 -2.22 12.77
N GLY A 330 -32.59 -2.20 12.20
CA GLY A 330 -31.68 -3.34 12.15
C GLY A 330 -30.49 -3.21 13.10
N PHE A 331 -29.42 -3.94 12.82
CA PHE A 331 -28.20 -3.95 13.62
C PHE A 331 -26.97 -4.42 12.83
N VAL A 332 -25.78 -4.17 13.35
CA VAL A 332 -24.51 -4.69 12.84
C VAL A 332 -23.95 -5.72 13.81
N ILE A 333 -23.47 -6.86 13.29
CA ILE A 333 -22.69 -7.85 14.01
C ILE A 333 -21.21 -7.63 13.68
N SER A 334 -20.37 -7.47 14.69
CA SER A 334 -19.00 -7.03 14.52
C SER A 334 -18.03 -7.97 15.21
N GLY A 335 -17.18 -8.67 14.45
CA GLY A 335 -16.25 -9.67 14.97
C GLY A 335 -14.78 -9.28 14.80
N HIS A 336 -13.92 -9.72 15.71
CA HIS A 336 -12.46 -9.61 15.60
C HIS A 336 -11.79 -11.00 15.71
N GLY A 337 -10.67 -11.22 15.00
CA GLY A 337 -9.86 -12.44 15.15
C GLY A 337 -10.65 -13.70 14.84
N THR A 338 -10.54 -14.72 15.69
CA THR A 338 -11.26 -16.00 15.52
C THR A 338 -12.79 -15.85 15.46
N ARG A 339 -13.33 -14.76 16.02
CA ARG A 339 -14.76 -14.44 15.91
C ARG A 339 -15.12 -13.84 14.56
N ALA A 340 -14.22 -13.06 13.97
CA ALA A 340 -14.36 -12.60 12.59
C ALA A 340 -14.31 -13.79 11.62
N ASP A 341 -13.45 -14.78 11.86
CA ASP A 341 -13.37 -16.01 11.04
C ASP A 341 -14.68 -16.80 11.10
N TRP A 342 -15.32 -16.84 12.26
CA TRP A 342 -16.65 -17.43 12.41
C TRP A 342 -17.69 -16.69 11.59
N LEU A 343 -17.72 -15.35 11.62
CA LEU A 343 -18.63 -14.56 10.78
C LEU A 343 -18.38 -14.84 9.30
N GLN A 344 -17.14 -14.82 8.84
CA GLN A 344 -16.79 -15.15 7.45
C GLN A 344 -17.24 -16.56 7.02
N SER A 345 -17.29 -17.50 7.96
CA SER A 345 -17.69 -18.89 7.67
C SER A 345 -19.20 -19.07 7.44
N TYR A 346 -20.03 -18.24 8.09
CA TYR A 346 -21.49 -18.41 8.14
C TYR A 346 -22.29 -17.23 7.58
N ALA A 347 -21.80 -15.99 7.71
CA ALA A 347 -22.45 -14.80 7.20
C ALA A 347 -22.26 -14.70 5.69
N ARG A 348 -23.38 -14.77 4.98
CA ARG A 348 -23.47 -14.56 3.53
C ARG A 348 -24.62 -13.60 3.28
N LEU A 349 -24.57 -12.88 2.16
CA LEU A 349 -25.70 -12.06 1.73
C LEU A 349 -26.99 -12.91 1.67
N GLY A 350 -28.10 -12.31 2.05
CA GLY A 350 -29.40 -13.00 2.11
C GLY A 350 -29.57 -14.04 3.22
N SER A 351 -28.50 -14.41 3.95
CA SER A 351 -28.64 -15.27 5.13
C SER A 351 -29.48 -14.58 6.20
N ARG A 352 -30.25 -15.37 6.96
CA ARG A 352 -31.06 -14.88 8.07
C ARG A 352 -30.33 -14.97 9.39
N VAL A 353 -30.41 -13.91 10.18
CA VAL A 353 -29.91 -13.83 11.55
C VAL A 353 -31.05 -13.96 12.53
N ILE A 354 -30.84 -14.79 13.56
CA ILE A 354 -31.70 -14.86 14.74
C ILE A 354 -30.87 -14.39 15.92
N LEU A 355 -31.23 -13.23 16.47
CA LEU A 355 -30.60 -12.65 17.66
C LEU A 355 -31.43 -13.00 18.90
N ASN A 356 -30.82 -13.70 19.86
CA ASN A 356 -31.39 -13.97 21.17
C ASN A 356 -30.68 -13.14 22.24
N LYS A 357 -31.28 -12.02 22.64
CA LYS A 357 -30.70 -11.11 23.63
C LYS A 357 -30.64 -11.71 25.05
N GLU A 358 -31.57 -12.60 25.40
CA GLU A 358 -31.63 -13.23 26.73
C GLU A 358 -30.48 -14.24 26.94
N LYS A 359 -30.15 -15.00 25.89
CA LYS A 359 -29.05 -15.99 25.92
C LYS A 359 -27.71 -15.43 25.46
N GLN A 360 -27.68 -14.18 24.99
CA GLN A 360 -26.54 -13.56 24.31
C GLN A 360 -26.04 -14.40 23.12
N GLU A 361 -26.96 -14.92 22.33
CA GLU A 361 -26.67 -15.81 21.20
C GLU A 361 -27.07 -15.18 19.86
N ILE A 362 -26.27 -15.47 18.84
CA ILE A 362 -26.64 -15.23 17.44
C ILE A 362 -26.63 -16.55 16.68
N ARG A 363 -27.57 -16.68 15.74
CA ARG A 363 -27.61 -17.78 14.77
C ARG A 363 -27.68 -17.20 13.37
N ILE A 364 -26.89 -17.73 12.46
CA ILE A 364 -26.89 -17.34 11.06
C ILE A 364 -27.30 -18.56 10.25
N ILE A 365 -28.30 -18.42 9.38
CA ILE A 365 -28.88 -19.51 8.61
C ILE A 365 -28.94 -19.11 7.13
N LEU A 366 -28.28 -19.90 6.29
CA LEU A 366 -28.37 -19.86 4.84
C LEU A 366 -29.37 -20.92 4.36
N THR A 367 -30.29 -20.54 3.48
CA THR A 367 -31.24 -21.45 2.83
C THR A 367 -31.29 -21.18 1.32
N PRO A 368 -32.00 -22.00 0.52
CA PRO A 368 -32.25 -21.70 -0.89
C PRO A 368 -32.81 -20.29 -1.14
N ASP A 369 -33.71 -19.82 -0.27
CA ASP A 369 -34.29 -18.46 -0.36
C ASP A 369 -33.23 -17.35 -0.24
N SER A 370 -32.16 -17.58 0.55
CA SER A 370 -31.07 -16.62 0.70
C SER A 370 -30.34 -16.32 -0.62
N TYR A 371 -30.33 -17.26 -1.57
CA TYR A 371 -29.76 -17.03 -2.91
C TYR A 371 -30.61 -16.06 -3.74
N VAL A 372 -31.93 -16.08 -3.57
CA VAL A 372 -32.83 -15.11 -4.21
C VAL A 372 -32.58 -13.72 -3.64
N ASP A 373 -32.54 -13.62 -2.31
CA ASP A 373 -32.24 -12.36 -1.60
C ASP A 373 -30.86 -11.79 -2.02
N THR A 374 -29.90 -12.67 -2.23
CA THR A 374 -28.56 -12.31 -2.72
C THR A 374 -28.61 -11.67 -4.11
N ALA A 375 -29.34 -12.28 -5.04
CA ALA A 375 -29.54 -11.73 -6.39
C ALA A 375 -30.26 -10.38 -6.34
N ASP A 376 -31.37 -10.30 -5.60
CA ASP A 376 -32.15 -9.05 -5.44
C ASP A 376 -31.31 -7.92 -4.86
N LEU A 377 -30.49 -8.21 -3.84
CA LEU A 377 -29.62 -7.23 -3.21
C LEU A 377 -28.53 -6.72 -4.14
N ALA A 378 -27.91 -7.60 -4.94
CA ALA A 378 -26.90 -7.21 -5.93
C ALA A 378 -27.50 -6.27 -6.98
N ILE A 379 -28.67 -6.63 -7.53
CA ILE A 379 -29.43 -5.81 -8.48
C ILE A 379 -29.79 -4.46 -7.84
N LYS A 380 -30.31 -4.47 -6.61
CA LYS A 380 -30.69 -3.26 -5.88
C LYS A 380 -29.49 -2.34 -5.66
N THR A 381 -28.34 -2.90 -5.28
CA THR A 381 -27.11 -2.14 -5.05
C THR A 381 -26.65 -1.44 -6.32
N ALA A 382 -26.59 -2.17 -7.45
CA ALA A 382 -26.26 -1.58 -8.75
C ALA A 382 -27.24 -0.48 -9.15
N GLN A 383 -28.54 -0.69 -8.94
CA GLN A 383 -29.58 0.30 -9.24
C GLN A 383 -29.49 1.54 -8.36
N ASP A 384 -29.25 1.38 -7.05
CA ASP A 384 -29.12 2.50 -6.11
C ASP A 384 -27.87 3.33 -6.45
N CYS A 385 -26.75 2.68 -6.79
CA CYS A 385 -25.54 3.37 -7.25
C CYS A 385 -25.76 4.11 -8.57
N LEU A 386 -26.48 3.52 -9.54
CA LEU A 386 -26.84 4.22 -10.78
C LEU A 386 -27.74 5.44 -10.51
N ASN A 387 -28.71 5.31 -9.60
CA ASN A 387 -29.59 6.42 -9.22
C ASN A 387 -28.80 7.55 -8.54
N LEU A 388 -27.89 7.21 -7.64
CA LEU A 388 -27.01 8.18 -6.99
C LEU A 388 -26.10 8.87 -8.03
N ALA A 389 -25.54 8.11 -8.97
CA ALA A 389 -24.70 8.63 -10.03
C ALA A 389 -25.45 9.65 -10.93
N LYS A 390 -26.74 9.41 -11.21
CA LYS A 390 -27.60 10.36 -11.93
C LYS A 390 -27.84 11.64 -11.13
N ILE A 391 -28.08 11.54 -9.82
CA ILE A 391 -28.25 12.71 -8.92
C ILE A 391 -26.96 13.55 -8.86
N GLN A 392 -25.81 12.90 -8.88
CA GLN A 392 -24.49 13.53 -8.79
C GLN A 392 -23.89 13.92 -10.16
N TYR A 393 -24.61 13.69 -11.26
CA TYR A 393 -24.15 13.93 -12.62
C TYR A 393 -22.76 13.32 -12.91
N ILE A 394 -22.54 12.08 -12.45
CA ILE A 394 -21.28 11.35 -12.70
C ILE A 394 -21.16 11.05 -14.20
N ASP A 395 -19.97 11.23 -14.78
CA ASP A 395 -19.69 10.95 -16.20
C ASP A 395 -19.55 9.44 -16.48
N ILE A 396 -20.71 8.81 -16.73
CA ILE A 396 -20.89 7.39 -17.03
C ILE A 396 -21.98 7.21 -18.11
N ASP A 397 -22.01 6.02 -18.73
CA ASP A 397 -23.10 5.65 -19.64
C ASP A 397 -24.30 5.13 -18.84
N TYR A 398 -25.24 6.02 -18.52
CA TYR A 398 -26.41 5.67 -17.72
C TYR A 398 -27.32 4.64 -18.39
N ASP A 399 -27.38 4.63 -19.72
CA ASP A 399 -28.30 3.80 -20.49
C ASP A 399 -27.73 2.37 -20.57
N GLU A 400 -26.44 2.22 -20.86
CA GLU A 400 -25.76 0.91 -20.88
C GLU A 400 -25.83 0.20 -19.51
N ILE A 401 -25.62 0.96 -18.42
CA ILE A 401 -25.69 0.41 -17.05
C ILE A 401 -27.12 -0.01 -16.71
N GLN A 402 -28.12 0.80 -17.11
CA GLN A 402 -29.53 0.46 -16.89
C GLN A 402 -29.92 -0.81 -17.66
N ASP A 403 -29.46 -0.97 -18.90
CA ASP A 403 -29.71 -2.17 -19.72
C ASP A 403 -29.14 -3.44 -19.06
N LYS A 404 -27.92 -3.36 -18.50
CA LYS A 404 -27.33 -4.47 -17.74
C LYS A 404 -28.15 -4.82 -16.49
N ILE A 405 -28.58 -3.81 -15.74
CA ILE A 405 -29.42 -4.01 -14.56
C ILE A 405 -30.77 -4.63 -14.97
N ASP A 406 -31.39 -4.16 -16.05
CA ASP A 406 -32.67 -4.69 -16.49
C ASP A 406 -32.57 -6.12 -17.03
N LEU A 407 -31.44 -6.48 -17.65
CA LEU A 407 -31.12 -7.87 -17.99
C LEU A 407 -31.13 -8.76 -16.74
N THR A 408 -30.45 -8.35 -15.66
CA THR A 408 -30.43 -9.12 -14.41
C THR A 408 -31.82 -9.24 -13.78
N LYS A 409 -32.62 -8.17 -13.77
CA LYS A 409 -34.01 -8.20 -13.29
C LYS A 409 -34.87 -9.18 -14.10
N SER A 410 -34.66 -9.27 -15.41
CA SER A 410 -35.43 -10.19 -16.27
C SER A 410 -35.19 -11.67 -15.93
N GLN A 411 -34.04 -11.99 -15.33
CA GLN A 411 -33.68 -13.35 -14.92
C GLN A 411 -34.28 -13.73 -13.56
N MET A 412 -34.77 -12.78 -12.76
CA MET A 412 -35.35 -13.06 -11.44
C MET A 412 -36.61 -13.94 -11.51
N GLN A 413 -37.40 -13.86 -12.58
CA GLN A 413 -38.51 -14.80 -12.78
C GLN A 413 -38.00 -16.24 -12.83
N LYS A 414 -36.90 -16.49 -13.55
CA LYS A 414 -36.28 -17.81 -13.65
C LYS A 414 -35.69 -18.26 -12.32
N VAL A 415 -35.10 -17.35 -11.54
CA VAL A 415 -34.64 -17.63 -10.16
C VAL A 415 -35.79 -18.17 -9.29
N HIS A 416 -36.94 -17.50 -9.27
CA HIS A 416 -38.11 -17.96 -8.51
C HIS A 416 -38.67 -19.29 -9.03
N GLU A 417 -38.71 -19.48 -10.35
CA GLU A 417 -39.16 -20.75 -10.97
C GLU A 417 -38.26 -21.92 -10.54
N LEU A 418 -36.93 -21.76 -10.65
CA LEU A 418 -35.94 -22.77 -10.26
C LEU A 418 -36.03 -23.12 -8.76
N LEU A 419 -36.18 -22.11 -7.90
CA LEU A 419 -36.40 -22.32 -6.47
C LEU A 419 -37.66 -23.16 -6.21
N SER A 420 -38.79 -22.80 -6.85
CA SER A 420 -40.07 -23.50 -6.65
C SER A 420 -40.05 -24.95 -7.15
N GLN A 421 -39.22 -25.24 -8.17
CA GLN A 421 -39.04 -26.56 -8.76
C GLN A 421 -37.98 -27.41 -8.03
N GLY A 422 -37.22 -26.81 -7.09
CA GLY A 422 -36.11 -27.47 -6.39
C GLY A 422 -34.89 -27.73 -7.28
N GLU A 423 -34.73 -26.95 -8.36
CA GLU A 423 -33.59 -27.01 -9.30
C GLU A 423 -32.42 -26.17 -8.76
N TYR A 424 -31.85 -26.61 -7.63
CA TYR A 424 -30.90 -25.80 -6.87
C TYR A 424 -29.55 -25.58 -7.57
N ARG A 425 -29.12 -26.49 -8.45
CA ARG A 425 -27.86 -26.35 -9.20
C ARG A 425 -27.97 -25.20 -10.19
N GLU A 426 -29.01 -25.23 -11.03
CA GLU A 426 -29.28 -24.13 -11.96
C GLU A 426 -29.64 -22.82 -11.23
N LEU A 427 -30.30 -22.89 -10.07
CA LEU A 427 -30.58 -21.70 -9.23
C LEU A 427 -29.28 -20.99 -8.83
N ILE A 428 -28.34 -21.71 -8.22
CA ILE A 428 -27.07 -21.15 -7.75
C ILE A 428 -26.28 -20.57 -8.93
N GLN A 429 -26.21 -21.30 -10.05
CA GLN A 429 -25.54 -20.79 -11.25
C GLN A 429 -26.19 -19.50 -11.77
N THR A 430 -27.53 -19.47 -11.89
CA THR A 430 -28.26 -18.29 -12.38
C THR A 430 -28.07 -17.09 -11.44
N VAL A 431 -28.05 -17.33 -10.11
CA VAL A 431 -27.80 -16.27 -9.12
C VAL A 431 -26.36 -15.75 -9.23
N ASN A 432 -25.36 -16.62 -9.39
CA ASN A 432 -23.98 -16.19 -9.60
C ASN A 432 -23.84 -15.35 -10.89
N ASP A 433 -24.51 -15.75 -11.97
CA ASP A 433 -24.52 -14.99 -13.24
C ASP A 433 -25.14 -13.60 -13.04
N ILE A 434 -26.27 -13.52 -12.32
CA ILE A 434 -26.93 -12.26 -11.95
C ILE A 434 -25.98 -11.38 -11.11
N GLN A 435 -25.34 -11.95 -10.09
CA GLN A 435 -24.41 -11.21 -9.23
C GLN A 435 -23.22 -10.67 -10.02
N ASN A 436 -22.65 -11.47 -10.93
CA ASN A 436 -21.53 -11.04 -11.75
C ASN A 436 -21.93 -9.86 -12.65
N GLU A 437 -23.06 -9.94 -13.36
CA GLU A 437 -23.53 -8.82 -14.20
C GLU A 437 -23.95 -7.60 -13.37
N ALA A 438 -24.57 -7.79 -12.20
CA ALA A 438 -24.90 -6.70 -11.29
C ALA A 438 -23.64 -6.02 -10.72
N ASN A 439 -22.60 -6.79 -10.40
CA ASN A 439 -21.30 -6.26 -9.98
C ASN A 439 -20.63 -5.47 -11.10
N ILE A 440 -20.68 -5.96 -12.35
CA ILE A 440 -20.19 -5.22 -13.51
C ILE A 440 -20.94 -3.88 -13.64
N ALA A 441 -22.27 -3.90 -13.54
CA ALA A 441 -23.08 -2.69 -13.58
C ALA A 441 -22.70 -1.72 -12.43
N TYR A 442 -22.46 -2.24 -11.22
CA TYR A 442 -21.96 -1.48 -10.08
C TYR A 442 -20.59 -0.84 -10.38
N TYR A 443 -19.61 -1.59 -10.91
CA TYR A 443 -18.29 -1.06 -11.26
C TYR A 443 -18.41 0.08 -12.28
N MET A 444 -19.30 -0.06 -13.27
CA MET A 444 -19.53 0.96 -14.29
C MET A 444 -20.14 2.26 -13.74
N THR A 445 -20.69 2.27 -12.51
CA THR A 445 -21.20 3.50 -11.87
C THR A 445 -20.11 4.48 -11.42
N PHE A 446 -18.84 4.06 -11.45
CA PHE A 446 -17.71 4.92 -11.13
C PHE A 446 -17.22 5.71 -12.34
N GLU A 447 -16.88 6.98 -12.11
CA GLU A 447 -16.27 7.87 -13.09
C GLU A 447 -14.90 7.34 -13.55
N SER A 448 -14.53 7.60 -14.80
CA SER A 448 -13.18 7.30 -15.31
C SER A 448 -12.63 8.54 -16.03
N PRO A 449 -11.91 9.43 -15.30
CA PRO A 449 -11.42 10.69 -15.85
C PRO A 449 -10.38 10.46 -16.97
N LYS A 450 -10.32 11.39 -17.92
CA LYS A 450 -9.38 11.35 -19.06
C LYS A 450 -7.99 11.94 -18.75
N VAL A 451 -7.86 12.62 -17.62
CA VAL A 451 -6.60 13.17 -17.09
C VAL A 451 -6.46 12.68 -15.66
N GLU A 452 -5.51 11.79 -15.41
CA GLU A 452 -5.27 11.20 -14.10
C GLU A 452 -3.93 10.45 -14.10
N ASN A 453 -3.15 10.62 -13.03
CA ASN A 453 -1.97 9.79 -12.82
C ASN A 453 -2.42 8.42 -12.26
N ARG A 454 -2.23 7.36 -13.04
CA ARG A 454 -2.61 5.99 -12.69
C ARG A 454 -1.36 5.14 -12.62
N ALA A 455 -0.85 4.97 -11.40
CA ALA A 455 0.45 4.39 -11.16
C ALA A 455 0.38 3.00 -10.51
N VAL A 456 1.45 2.23 -10.69
CA VAL A 456 1.66 0.96 -9.99
C VAL A 456 3.14 0.84 -9.60
N TRP A 457 3.41 0.33 -8.40
CA TRP A 457 4.78 -0.09 -8.03
C TRP A 457 5.02 -1.49 -8.57
N HIS A 458 6.18 -1.70 -9.19
CA HIS A 458 6.58 -3.00 -9.73
C HIS A 458 8.03 -3.32 -9.37
N ARG A 459 8.23 -4.47 -8.74
CA ARG A 459 9.56 -5.09 -8.57
C ARG A 459 9.80 -6.04 -9.74
N PRO A 460 10.65 -5.69 -10.72
CA PRO A 460 10.80 -6.50 -11.91
C PRO A 460 11.50 -7.83 -11.62
N ARG A 461 10.92 -8.92 -12.09
CA ARG A 461 11.50 -10.28 -12.07
C ARG A 461 11.59 -10.90 -13.45
N GLU A 462 11.16 -10.15 -14.46
CA GLU A 462 11.19 -10.52 -15.86
C GLU A 462 12.64 -10.63 -16.36
N THR A 463 12.95 -11.71 -17.07
CA THR A 463 14.30 -12.06 -17.55
C THR A 463 14.42 -11.99 -19.07
N SER A 464 13.34 -11.63 -19.76
CA SER A 464 13.31 -11.46 -21.21
C SER A 464 12.41 -10.31 -21.64
N ILE A 465 12.62 -9.81 -22.86
CA ILE A 465 11.79 -8.76 -23.46
C ILE A 465 10.31 -9.20 -23.63
N ASP A 466 10.05 -10.49 -23.86
CA ASP A 466 8.69 -11.00 -24.05
C ASP A 466 7.91 -11.02 -22.73
N GLU A 467 8.56 -11.36 -21.62
CA GLU A 467 7.97 -11.25 -20.28
C GLU A 467 7.68 -9.78 -19.92
N VAL A 468 8.60 -8.86 -20.23
CA VAL A 468 8.40 -7.41 -20.05
C VAL A 468 7.20 -6.91 -20.86
N LYS A 469 7.07 -7.32 -22.12
CA LYS A 469 5.91 -7.00 -22.97
C LYS A 469 4.62 -7.51 -22.38
N GLN A 470 4.57 -8.79 -22.00
CA GLN A 470 3.39 -9.38 -21.39
C GLN A 470 2.97 -8.58 -20.14
N ARG A 471 3.93 -8.19 -19.31
CA ARG A 471 3.67 -7.40 -18.11
C ARG A 471 3.09 -6.03 -18.43
N LEU A 472 3.66 -5.32 -19.41
CA LEU A 472 3.17 -4.01 -19.82
C LEU A 472 1.84 -4.07 -20.58
N ASP A 473 1.57 -5.14 -21.33
CA ASP A 473 0.27 -5.38 -21.98
C ASP A 473 -0.82 -5.53 -20.92
N MET A 474 -0.57 -6.25 -19.82
CA MET A 474 -1.49 -6.35 -18.69
C MET A 474 -1.79 -4.98 -18.06
N LEU A 475 -0.77 -4.13 -17.89
CA LEU A 475 -0.94 -2.78 -17.35
C LEU A 475 -1.69 -1.85 -18.31
N GLN A 476 -1.39 -1.94 -19.60
CA GLN A 476 -2.09 -1.18 -20.63
C GLN A 476 -3.57 -1.58 -20.74
N ASP A 477 -3.89 -2.86 -20.59
CA ASP A 477 -5.27 -3.38 -20.65
C ASP A 477 -6.18 -2.80 -19.57
N ILE A 478 -5.61 -2.37 -18.44
CA ILE A 478 -6.30 -1.70 -17.33
C ILE A 478 -6.04 -0.18 -17.27
N ASN A 479 -5.46 0.40 -18.33
CA ASN A 479 -5.17 1.83 -18.47
C ASN A 479 -4.28 2.43 -17.36
N ILE A 480 -3.30 1.67 -16.86
CA ILE A 480 -2.18 2.23 -16.08
C ILE A 480 -1.27 3.04 -17.03
N ASN A 481 -0.85 4.23 -16.59
CA ASN A 481 -0.03 5.14 -17.40
C ASN A 481 1.31 5.54 -16.74
N ILE A 482 1.57 5.11 -15.50
CA ILE A 482 2.85 5.30 -14.80
C ILE A 482 3.28 3.98 -14.15
N VAL A 483 4.56 3.61 -14.29
CA VAL A 483 5.18 2.50 -13.56
C VAL A 483 6.31 3.05 -12.69
N TYR A 484 6.19 2.88 -11.38
CA TYR A 484 7.28 3.04 -10.43
C TYR A 484 8.07 1.72 -10.40
N LEU A 485 9.10 1.64 -11.25
CA LEU A 485 9.87 0.42 -11.45
C LEU A 485 11.04 0.36 -10.47
N GLU A 486 11.10 -0.65 -9.61
CA GLU A 486 12.17 -0.79 -8.61
C GLU A 486 13.50 -1.09 -9.30
N THR A 487 14.35 -0.06 -9.45
CA THR A 487 15.62 -0.15 -10.19
C THR A 487 16.78 -0.61 -9.33
N TYR A 488 16.61 -0.53 -8.01
CA TYR A 488 17.58 -0.96 -7.01
C TYR A 488 16.83 -1.64 -5.87
N TRP A 489 17.04 -2.95 -5.72
CA TRP A 489 16.36 -3.75 -4.70
C TRP A 489 17.27 -4.83 -4.14
N ASN A 490 17.16 -5.09 -2.83
CA ASN A 490 18.02 -6.04 -2.12
C ASN A 490 19.53 -5.81 -2.39
N GLY A 491 19.96 -4.57 -2.60
CA GLY A 491 21.37 -4.24 -2.85
C GLY A 491 21.88 -4.57 -4.25
N TYR A 492 20.98 -4.86 -5.21
CA TYR A 492 21.32 -5.08 -6.61
C TYR A 492 20.62 -4.07 -7.52
N SER A 493 21.30 -3.69 -8.59
CA SER A 493 20.68 -2.97 -9.70
C SER A 493 19.96 -3.94 -10.63
N ILE A 494 18.93 -3.46 -11.32
CA ILE A 494 18.27 -4.20 -12.40
C ILE A 494 18.90 -3.94 -13.78
N TYR A 495 20.00 -3.20 -13.80
CA TYR A 495 20.67 -2.75 -15.00
C TYR A 495 22.18 -2.94 -14.90
N PRO A 496 22.93 -3.05 -16.01
CA PRO A 496 24.38 -3.14 -15.97
C PRO A 496 25.03 -1.89 -15.37
N THR A 497 25.73 -2.07 -14.25
CA THR A 497 26.47 -1.01 -13.55
C THR A 497 27.97 -1.32 -13.47
N ASN A 498 28.78 -0.27 -13.42
CA ASN A 498 30.22 -0.36 -13.11
C ASN A 498 30.53 0.00 -11.64
N ASN A 499 29.50 0.12 -10.79
CA ASN A 499 29.65 0.44 -9.38
C ASN A 499 30.40 -0.69 -8.64
N GLU A 500 31.33 -0.33 -7.76
CA GLU A 500 32.13 -1.33 -7.03
C GLU A 500 31.39 -1.98 -5.86
N ILE A 501 30.30 -1.37 -5.38
CA ILE A 501 29.51 -1.82 -4.22
C ILE A 501 28.27 -2.56 -4.67
N MET A 502 27.51 -1.96 -5.58
CA MET A 502 26.29 -2.49 -6.18
C MET A 502 26.62 -3.34 -7.40
N GLU A 503 25.99 -4.50 -7.52
CA GLU A 503 26.17 -5.40 -8.65
C GLU A 503 24.87 -5.48 -9.47
N HIS A 504 24.98 -5.87 -10.74
CA HIS A 504 23.80 -6.21 -11.55
C HIS A 504 23.21 -7.51 -11.02
N ASN A 505 21.89 -7.54 -10.81
CA ASN A 505 21.23 -8.68 -10.19
C ASN A 505 21.43 -9.95 -11.05
N PRO A 506 21.99 -11.04 -10.47
CA PRO A 506 22.28 -12.27 -11.22
C PRO A 506 21.05 -12.93 -11.86
N ILE A 507 19.84 -12.65 -11.39
CA ILE A 507 18.62 -13.23 -11.97
C ILE A 507 18.43 -12.87 -13.44
N TYR A 508 18.98 -11.74 -13.90
CA TYR A 508 18.81 -11.29 -15.27
C TYR A 508 19.87 -11.85 -16.23
N ASP A 509 20.90 -12.56 -15.74
CA ASP A 509 21.99 -13.13 -16.57
C ASP A 509 22.58 -12.13 -17.59
N GLY A 510 22.75 -10.88 -17.18
CA GLY A 510 23.27 -9.80 -18.03
C GLY A 510 22.23 -9.10 -18.92
N PHE A 511 20.97 -9.55 -18.92
CA PHE A 511 19.86 -8.84 -19.58
C PHE A 511 19.58 -7.50 -18.89
N ASP A 512 19.62 -6.42 -19.65
CA ASP A 512 19.28 -5.08 -19.15
C ASP A 512 17.75 -4.91 -19.14
N VAL A 513 17.13 -5.34 -18.04
CA VAL A 513 15.67 -5.30 -17.89
C VAL A 513 15.16 -3.86 -17.78
N LEU A 514 15.94 -2.92 -17.24
CA LEU A 514 15.54 -1.50 -17.21
C LEU A 514 15.39 -0.94 -18.63
N GLN A 515 16.38 -1.15 -19.49
CA GLN A 515 16.30 -0.67 -20.88
C GLN A 515 15.13 -1.30 -21.64
N ALA A 516 14.83 -2.58 -21.38
CA ALA A 516 13.68 -3.27 -21.94
C ALA A 516 12.36 -2.62 -21.50
N TYR A 517 12.19 -2.35 -20.19
CA TYR A 517 11.00 -1.69 -19.67
C TYR A 517 10.82 -0.29 -20.22
N ILE A 518 11.89 0.53 -20.28
CA ILE A 518 11.81 1.89 -20.83
C ILE A 518 11.30 1.84 -22.28
N THR A 519 11.94 1.03 -23.12
CA THR A 519 11.62 0.93 -24.54
C THR A 519 10.16 0.50 -24.76
N GLU A 520 9.71 -0.53 -24.03
CA GLU A 520 8.37 -1.09 -24.22
C GLU A 520 7.26 -0.28 -23.53
N ALA A 521 7.57 0.42 -22.41
CA ALA A 521 6.64 1.31 -21.74
C ALA A 521 6.37 2.55 -22.60
N HIS A 522 7.42 3.20 -23.12
CA HIS A 522 7.30 4.35 -24.02
C HIS A 522 6.53 4.01 -25.30
N ALA A 523 6.74 2.82 -25.87
CA ALA A 523 5.98 2.33 -27.02
C ALA A 523 4.46 2.23 -26.76
N ARG A 524 4.05 2.13 -25.49
CA ARG A 524 2.65 2.05 -25.04
C ARG A 524 2.13 3.37 -24.46
N GLY A 525 2.95 4.42 -24.41
CA GLY A 525 2.62 5.69 -23.77
C GLY A 525 2.62 5.61 -22.23
N ILE A 526 3.27 4.61 -21.66
CA ILE A 526 3.42 4.43 -20.22
C ILE A 526 4.73 5.11 -19.78
N LYS A 527 4.63 5.94 -18.74
CA LYS A 527 5.75 6.63 -18.12
C LYS A 527 6.49 5.71 -17.16
N LEU A 528 7.82 5.80 -17.16
CA LEU A 528 8.65 4.97 -16.29
C LEU A 528 9.48 5.84 -15.35
N TYR A 529 9.21 5.63 -14.07
CA TYR A 529 9.89 6.31 -12.97
C TYR A 529 10.82 5.31 -12.30
N ALA A 530 12.09 5.66 -12.16
CA ALA A 530 13.04 4.82 -11.46
C ALA A 530 12.75 4.89 -9.94
N TRP A 531 12.17 3.82 -9.41
CA TRP A 531 11.96 3.66 -7.97
C TRP A 531 13.23 3.10 -7.32
N VAL A 532 13.70 3.79 -6.29
CA VAL A 532 14.92 3.44 -5.57
C VAL A 532 14.66 3.51 -4.07
N GLU A 533 14.95 2.41 -3.38
CA GLU A 533 15.06 2.38 -1.92
C GLU A 533 16.39 3.04 -1.52
N ASP A 534 16.37 4.29 -1.02
CA ASP A 534 17.57 5.10 -0.80
C ASP A 534 18.51 4.51 0.26
N PHE A 535 18.10 4.57 1.54
CA PHE A 535 18.93 4.15 2.65
C PHE A 535 18.68 2.69 3.04
N LEU A 536 17.62 2.05 2.54
CA LEU A 536 17.36 0.63 2.76
C LEU A 536 18.15 -0.21 1.75
N VAL A 537 18.86 -1.24 2.24
CA VAL A 537 19.70 -2.10 1.39
C VAL A 537 19.58 -3.57 1.74
N GLY A 538 20.02 -4.41 0.80
CA GLY A 538 20.16 -5.84 1.01
C GLY A 538 21.34 -6.21 1.92
N GLN A 539 21.29 -7.45 2.40
CA GLN A 539 22.33 -8.02 3.25
C GLN A 539 23.70 -8.10 2.54
N ASN A 540 23.73 -8.23 1.22
CA ASN A 540 24.96 -8.25 0.42
C ASN A 540 25.77 -6.94 0.58
N VAL A 541 25.12 -5.78 0.47
CA VAL A 541 25.74 -4.47 0.68
C VAL A 541 26.15 -4.31 2.14
N ALA A 542 25.29 -4.71 3.08
CA ALA A 542 25.58 -4.66 4.51
C ALA A 542 26.82 -5.50 4.92
N GLN A 543 27.04 -6.65 4.26
CA GLN A 543 28.21 -7.50 4.49
C GLN A 543 29.48 -6.94 3.84
N LYS A 544 29.35 -6.31 2.66
CA LYS A 544 30.47 -5.70 1.93
C LYS A 544 30.95 -4.40 2.57
N LYS A 545 30.02 -3.65 3.18
CA LYS A 545 30.24 -2.35 3.83
C LYS A 545 29.60 -2.28 5.23
N PRO A 546 30.04 -3.10 6.20
CA PRO A 546 29.47 -3.10 7.54
C PRO A 546 29.69 -1.80 8.30
N GLU A 547 30.69 -1.00 7.92
CA GLU A 547 30.97 0.34 8.44
C GLU A 547 29.98 1.40 7.98
N TRP A 548 29.20 1.14 6.92
CA TRP A 548 28.16 2.03 6.42
C TRP A 548 26.81 1.83 7.12
N MET A 549 26.65 0.76 7.91
CA MET A 549 25.36 0.47 8.53
C MET A 549 25.07 1.42 9.68
N ILE A 550 23.84 1.92 9.72
CA ILE A 550 23.35 2.67 10.86
C ILE A 550 23.23 1.78 12.09
N GLU A 551 23.57 2.32 13.26
CA GLU A 551 23.50 1.60 14.54
C GLU A 551 22.33 2.11 15.38
N SER A 552 21.59 1.16 15.97
CA SER A 552 20.53 1.45 16.94
C SER A 552 21.13 1.80 18.30
N ARG A 553 20.32 2.36 19.18
CA ARG A 553 20.69 2.68 20.56
C ARG A 553 21.16 1.45 21.35
N GLN A 554 20.72 0.26 20.97
CA GLN A 554 21.10 -1.02 21.58
C GLN A 554 22.39 -1.60 20.99
N GLY A 555 22.93 -0.98 19.93
CA GLY A 555 24.11 -1.47 19.22
C GLY A 555 23.79 -2.44 18.07
N ASP A 556 22.52 -2.61 17.70
CA ASP A 556 22.14 -3.43 16.54
C ASP A 556 22.35 -2.65 15.24
N ARG A 557 22.84 -3.32 14.19
CA ARG A 557 23.08 -2.74 12.85
C ARG A 557 21.99 -3.09 11.84
N TYR A 558 20.82 -3.42 12.35
CA TYR A 558 19.65 -3.78 11.56
C TYR A 558 18.39 -3.38 12.34
N PHE A 559 17.36 -3.01 11.59
CA PHE A 559 16.00 -2.98 12.10
C PHE A 559 15.43 -4.39 12.05
N LYS A 560 14.57 -4.75 13.02
CA LYS A 560 13.92 -6.06 13.06
C LYS A 560 12.41 -5.88 13.21
N ASP A 561 11.66 -6.39 12.25
CA ASP A 561 10.19 -6.32 12.30
C ASP A 561 9.59 -7.31 13.32
N SER A 562 8.25 -7.30 13.43
CA SER A 562 7.49 -8.17 14.34
C SER A 562 7.61 -9.66 14.00
N LEU A 563 7.96 -10.01 12.76
CA LEU A 563 8.17 -11.38 12.28
C LEU A 563 9.62 -11.84 12.49
N GLY A 564 10.50 -10.94 12.92
CA GLY A 564 11.92 -11.22 13.14
C GLY A 564 12.80 -11.03 11.90
N THR A 565 12.25 -10.50 10.80
CA THR A 565 12.99 -10.19 9.58
C THR A 565 13.93 -9.02 9.84
N LYS A 566 15.17 -9.12 9.34
CA LYS A 566 16.19 -8.08 9.50
C LYS A 566 16.25 -7.20 8.26
N TYR A 567 16.19 -5.89 8.46
CA TYR A 567 16.35 -4.87 7.43
C TYR A 567 17.60 -4.05 7.72
N TYR A 568 18.41 -3.82 6.68
CA TYR A 568 19.69 -3.14 6.81
C TYR A 568 19.60 -1.75 6.22
N TYR A 569 20.07 -0.76 6.98
CA TYR A 569 20.03 0.64 6.54
C TYR A 569 21.43 1.22 6.50
N LEU A 570 21.73 1.91 5.40
CA LEU A 570 22.90 2.75 5.26
C LEU A 570 22.76 3.98 6.17
N ASN A 571 23.87 4.46 6.71
CA ASN A 571 23.92 5.63 7.57
C ASN A 571 23.83 6.92 6.75
N PRO A 572 22.71 7.66 6.80
CA PRO A 572 22.52 8.87 5.99
C PRO A 572 23.44 10.01 6.41
N ALA A 573 24.12 9.94 7.56
CA ALA A 573 25.11 10.96 7.95
C ALA A 573 26.44 10.83 7.19
N MET A 574 26.77 9.63 6.67
CA MET A 574 28.09 9.35 6.11
C MET A 574 28.25 9.90 4.68
N PRO A 575 29.29 10.71 4.38
CA PRO A 575 29.52 11.25 3.05
C PRO A 575 29.67 10.18 1.96
N GLU A 576 30.37 9.08 2.25
CA GLU A 576 30.57 7.97 1.31
C GLU A 576 29.25 7.28 0.92
N VAL A 577 28.33 7.11 1.87
CA VAL A 577 26.98 6.58 1.64
C VAL A 577 26.20 7.53 0.73
N ARG A 578 26.21 8.83 1.04
CA ARG A 578 25.53 9.84 0.21
C ARG A 578 26.09 9.88 -1.20
N ASP A 579 27.41 9.76 -1.37
CA ASP A 579 28.08 9.72 -2.66
C ASP A 579 27.72 8.46 -3.45
N PHE A 580 27.61 7.30 -2.79
CA PHE A 580 27.19 6.04 -3.40
C PHE A 580 25.76 6.15 -3.99
N ILE A 581 24.80 6.62 -3.19
CA ILE A 581 23.41 6.77 -3.63
C ILE A 581 23.28 7.85 -4.72
N SER A 582 23.92 9.01 -4.53
CA SER A 582 24.00 10.08 -5.55
C SER A 582 24.59 9.56 -6.88
N GLY A 583 25.67 8.78 -6.81
CA GLY A 583 26.32 8.19 -7.98
C GLY A 583 25.39 7.26 -8.76
N MET A 584 24.57 6.48 -8.06
CA MET A 584 23.54 5.62 -8.68
C MET A 584 22.51 6.46 -9.44
N TYR A 585 21.98 7.54 -8.87
CA TYR A 585 21.04 8.42 -9.58
C TYR A 585 21.68 9.11 -10.78
N LYS A 586 22.92 9.60 -10.65
CA LYS A 586 23.67 10.19 -11.78
C LYS A 586 23.90 9.17 -12.90
N GLU A 587 24.21 7.92 -12.55
CA GLU A 587 24.34 6.83 -13.53
C GLU A 587 23.01 6.58 -14.25
N LEU A 588 21.90 6.49 -13.51
CA LEU A 588 20.56 6.30 -14.06
C LEU A 588 20.18 7.39 -15.08
N VAL A 589 20.21 8.66 -14.68
CA VAL A 589 19.74 9.77 -15.53
C VAL A 589 20.65 10.08 -16.72
N LYS A 590 21.92 9.64 -16.68
CA LYS A 590 22.86 9.77 -17.81
C LYS A 590 22.76 8.62 -18.81
N LYS A 591 22.44 7.41 -18.34
CA LYS A 591 22.39 6.21 -19.18
C LYS A 591 21.02 5.95 -19.78
N TYR A 592 19.95 6.27 -19.05
CA TYR A 592 18.60 5.81 -19.37
C TYR A 592 17.64 6.99 -19.56
N ASP A 593 16.75 6.84 -20.54
CA ASP A 593 15.68 7.81 -20.78
C ASP A 593 14.47 7.54 -19.88
N ILE A 594 14.67 7.70 -18.57
CA ILE A 594 13.58 7.61 -17.59
C ILE A 594 12.79 8.92 -17.53
N ASP A 595 11.48 8.85 -17.29
CA ASP A 595 10.59 10.01 -17.19
C ASP A 595 10.70 10.71 -15.82
N GLY A 596 10.94 9.91 -14.77
CA GLY A 596 11.02 10.42 -13.41
C GLY A 596 11.87 9.56 -12.46
N ILE A 597 12.03 10.07 -11.24
CA ILE A 597 12.60 9.36 -10.09
C ILE A 597 11.52 9.26 -9.02
N GLN A 598 11.31 8.05 -8.53
CA GLN A 598 10.46 7.76 -7.38
C GLN A 598 11.36 7.45 -6.18
N PHE A 599 11.47 8.40 -5.26
CA PHE A 599 12.23 8.22 -4.03
C PHE A 599 11.43 7.42 -3.01
N ASP A 600 12.07 6.43 -2.39
CA ASP A 600 11.53 5.67 -1.25
C ASP A 600 12.64 5.45 -0.22
N TYR A 601 12.27 5.24 1.04
CA TYR A 601 13.20 5.07 2.15
C TYR A 601 14.23 6.21 2.28
N MET A 602 13.89 7.44 1.85
CA MET A 602 14.64 8.67 2.15
C MET A 602 14.46 9.07 3.62
N ARG A 603 14.84 8.18 4.54
CA ARG A 603 14.54 8.25 5.96
C ARG A 603 15.40 7.28 6.77
N TYR A 604 15.37 7.44 8.10
CA TYR A 604 15.90 6.46 9.05
C TYR A 604 14.92 5.29 9.25
N PRO A 605 15.37 4.15 9.82
CA PRO A 605 14.47 3.06 10.19
C PRO A 605 13.41 3.51 11.19
N GLU A 606 12.21 2.92 11.10
CA GLU A 606 11.14 3.12 12.08
C GLU A 606 11.57 2.56 13.44
N SER A 607 11.79 3.45 14.42
CA SER A 607 12.23 3.07 15.74
C SER A 607 11.08 2.50 16.57
N GLY A 608 9.88 3.09 16.45
CA GLY A 608 8.66 2.77 17.20
C GLY A 608 8.75 2.94 18.74
N ASP A 609 9.97 3.03 19.28
CA ASP A 609 10.32 3.16 20.69
C ASP A 609 11.72 3.78 20.82
N TYR A 610 11.87 4.70 21.76
CA TYR A 610 13.14 5.28 22.21
C TYR A 610 14.23 4.23 22.48
N SER A 611 13.87 3.05 22.99
CA SER A 611 14.86 2.00 23.31
C SER A 611 15.55 1.42 22.07
N ASN A 612 14.92 1.52 20.89
CA ASN A 612 15.41 0.97 19.62
C ASN A 612 15.60 2.08 18.56
N ASP A 613 15.83 3.33 19.01
CA ASP A 613 16.09 4.48 18.15
C ASP A 613 17.42 4.34 17.37
N PHE A 614 17.56 5.00 16.21
CA PHE A 614 18.68 4.84 15.27
C PHE A 614 19.52 6.11 15.07
N GLY A 615 20.77 5.93 14.65
CA GLY A 615 21.75 7.01 14.49
C GLY A 615 22.76 7.08 15.65
N TYR A 616 22.92 5.99 16.38
CA TYR A 616 23.83 5.86 17.53
C TYR A 616 25.19 5.26 17.16
N ASP A 617 25.51 5.24 15.86
CA ASP A 617 26.84 4.89 15.39
C ASP A 617 27.85 5.98 15.83
N SER A 618 29.14 5.60 15.89
CA SER A 618 30.18 6.49 16.39
C SER A 618 30.32 7.79 15.58
N TYR A 619 30.02 7.75 14.27
CA TYR A 619 30.17 8.89 13.38
C TYR A 619 29.08 9.92 13.67
N THR A 620 27.80 9.52 13.61
CA THR A 620 26.65 10.41 13.84
C THR A 620 26.64 10.98 15.26
N ARG A 621 26.95 10.16 16.27
CA ARG A 621 27.06 10.61 17.68
C ARG A 621 28.10 11.68 17.85
N GLN A 622 29.25 11.53 17.21
CA GLN A 622 30.34 12.50 17.32
C GLN A 622 30.00 13.82 16.61
N LEU A 623 29.29 13.76 15.46
CA LEU A 623 28.76 14.96 14.81
C LEU A 623 27.83 15.73 15.74
N PHE A 624 26.85 15.05 16.36
CA PHE A 624 25.93 15.70 17.28
C PHE A 624 26.64 16.23 18.53
N LYS A 625 27.61 15.50 19.07
CA LYS A 625 28.42 15.96 20.20
C LYS A 625 29.20 17.23 19.88
N ASN A 626 29.69 17.38 18.65
CA ASN A 626 30.33 18.62 18.22
C ASN A 626 29.32 19.76 18.04
N TYR A 627 28.13 19.44 17.54
CA TYR A 627 27.01 20.36 17.34
C TYR A 627 26.47 20.90 18.68
N ALA A 628 25.93 20.03 19.53
CA ALA A 628 25.21 20.36 20.75
C ALA A 628 26.07 20.31 22.03
N GLY A 629 27.26 19.70 21.99
CA GLY A 629 28.16 19.57 23.15
C GLY A 629 27.86 18.37 24.06
N ALA A 630 26.84 17.56 23.75
CA ALA A 630 26.45 16.36 24.49
C ALA A 630 26.40 15.14 23.56
N ASP A 631 26.73 13.96 24.10
CA ASP A 631 26.60 12.70 23.36
C ASP A 631 25.12 12.28 23.36
N PRO A 632 24.49 12.03 22.20
CA PRO A 632 23.04 11.76 22.18
C PRO A 632 22.68 10.44 22.89
N ALA A 633 23.64 9.51 23.07
CA ALA A 633 23.43 8.30 23.87
C ALA A 633 23.12 8.58 25.35
N SER A 634 23.49 9.77 25.85
CA SER A 634 23.23 10.19 27.22
C SER A 634 21.89 10.90 27.43
N LEU A 635 21.16 11.23 26.36
CA LEU A 635 19.91 11.99 26.42
C LEU A 635 18.70 11.09 26.69
N THR A 636 17.72 11.59 27.45
CA THR A 636 16.36 11.01 27.59
C THR A 636 15.31 11.86 26.87
N LEU A 637 14.08 11.35 26.75
CA LEU A 637 12.96 12.06 26.09
C LEU A 637 12.62 13.40 26.76
N GLU A 638 12.92 13.54 28.04
CA GLU A 638 12.66 14.74 28.84
C GLU A 638 13.78 15.78 28.75
N ASP A 639 14.94 15.42 28.21
CA ASP A 639 16.05 16.36 28.04
C ASP A 639 15.72 17.40 26.97
N LYS A 640 16.01 18.67 27.28
CA LYS A 640 15.80 19.77 26.32
C LYS A 640 16.53 19.55 24.99
N LEU A 641 17.70 18.90 25.02
CA LEU A 641 18.52 18.58 23.84
C LEU A 641 17.94 17.42 22.99
N TRP A 642 16.89 16.74 23.46
CA TRP A 642 16.28 15.66 22.70
C TRP A 642 15.67 16.15 21.38
N GLN A 643 14.96 17.28 21.42
CA GLN A 643 14.42 17.87 20.18
C GLN A 643 15.54 18.28 19.23
N ASP A 644 16.63 18.87 19.75
CA ASP A 644 17.80 19.22 18.93
C ASP A 644 18.41 17.97 18.25
N TRP A 645 18.35 16.79 18.89
CA TRP A 645 18.80 15.52 18.31
C TRP A 645 17.88 15.01 17.20
N CYS A 646 16.56 15.12 17.37
CA CYS A 646 15.60 14.82 16.30
C CYS A 646 15.79 15.77 15.12
N ASP A 647 15.83 17.08 15.37
CA ASP A 647 16.00 18.12 14.34
C ASP A 647 17.33 17.96 13.59
N PHE A 648 18.40 17.56 14.29
CA PHE A 648 19.69 17.27 13.65
C PHE A 648 19.61 16.10 12.65
N ARG A 649 18.87 15.04 12.98
CA ARG A 649 18.66 13.89 12.07
C ARG A 649 17.72 14.24 10.91
N VAL A 650 16.70 15.05 11.15
CA VAL A 650 15.86 15.63 10.08
C VAL A 650 16.73 16.45 9.12
N GLY A 651 17.60 17.31 9.65
CA GLY A 651 18.55 18.09 8.84
C GLY A 651 19.51 17.23 8.02
N ILE A 652 19.93 16.07 8.53
CA ILE A 652 20.73 15.09 7.78
C ILE A 652 19.98 14.61 6.54
N ILE A 653 18.71 14.18 6.68
CA ILE A 653 17.91 13.73 5.54
C ILE A 653 17.62 14.87 4.57
N ASN A 654 17.18 16.04 5.07
CA ASN A 654 16.89 17.20 4.24
C ASN A 654 18.11 17.61 3.39
N SER A 655 19.30 17.69 4.00
CA SER A 655 20.53 18.04 3.27
C SER A 655 20.88 17.03 2.16
N PHE A 656 20.49 15.76 2.31
CA PHE A 656 20.65 14.75 1.28
C PHE A 656 19.61 14.90 0.18
N ALA A 657 18.33 15.10 0.53
CA ALA A 657 17.24 15.36 -0.41
C ALA A 657 17.57 16.54 -1.33
N TYR A 658 17.96 17.69 -0.76
CA TYR A 658 18.34 18.87 -1.54
C TYR A 658 19.49 18.57 -2.50
N ARG A 659 20.51 17.85 -2.00
CA ARG A 659 21.68 17.49 -2.77
C ARG A 659 21.31 16.63 -3.96
N VAL A 660 20.69 15.48 -3.73
CA VAL A 660 20.47 14.47 -4.78
C VAL A 660 19.51 14.98 -5.85
N ILE A 661 18.46 15.70 -5.45
CA ILE A 661 17.49 16.29 -6.38
C ILE A 661 18.15 17.38 -7.24
N SER A 662 18.93 18.27 -6.62
CA SER A 662 19.66 19.31 -7.37
C SER A 662 20.66 18.71 -8.35
N GLU A 663 21.40 17.67 -7.92
CA GLU A 663 22.36 16.98 -8.79
C GLU A 663 21.66 16.32 -9.99
N VAL A 664 20.53 15.66 -9.75
CA VAL A 664 19.69 15.06 -10.81
C VAL A 664 19.17 16.11 -11.77
N LYS A 665 18.51 17.17 -11.28
CA LYS A 665 17.98 18.26 -12.12
C LYS A 665 19.09 19.06 -12.81
N SER A 666 20.31 19.06 -12.27
CA SER A 666 21.46 19.66 -12.96
C SER A 666 21.85 18.93 -14.25
N ILE A 667 21.50 17.65 -14.36
CA ILE A 667 21.80 16.79 -15.51
C ILE A 667 20.58 16.69 -16.43
N LYS A 668 19.38 16.47 -15.86
CA LYS A 668 18.11 16.35 -16.58
C LYS A 668 17.07 17.28 -15.93
N PRO A 669 17.03 18.58 -16.26
CA PRO A 669 16.20 19.56 -15.53
C PRO A 669 14.70 19.27 -15.57
N ASP A 670 14.21 18.68 -16.66
CA ASP A 670 12.79 18.38 -16.86
C ASP A 670 12.34 17.05 -16.21
N ILE A 671 13.25 16.31 -15.55
CA ILE A 671 12.91 15.05 -14.89
C ILE A 671 11.92 15.28 -13.74
N GLN A 672 10.93 14.40 -13.66
CA GLN A 672 9.92 14.41 -12.61
C GLN A 672 10.48 13.79 -11.33
N ILE A 673 10.12 14.39 -10.19
CA ILE A 673 10.54 13.96 -8.86
C ILE A 673 9.31 13.62 -8.01
N SER A 674 9.20 12.35 -7.64
CA SER A 674 8.15 11.85 -6.75
C SER A 674 8.72 11.17 -5.51
N ILE A 675 7.94 11.12 -4.43
CA ILE A 675 8.41 10.63 -3.12
C ILE A 675 7.30 9.88 -2.36
N ASP A 676 7.64 8.71 -1.84
CA ASP A 676 6.81 7.94 -0.91
C ASP A 676 6.98 8.43 0.53
N VAL A 677 5.86 8.72 1.20
CA VAL A 677 5.85 9.25 2.56
C VAL A 677 4.78 8.59 3.42
N TRP A 678 5.06 8.44 4.71
CA TRP A 678 3.99 8.13 5.66
C TRP A 678 3.06 9.34 5.82
N PRO A 679 1.74 9.14 5.94
CA PRO A 679 0.78 10.25 5.99
C PRO A 679 0.68 10.95 7.36
N ASP A 680 1.32 10.41 8.41
CA ASP A 680 1.43 11.08 9.72
C ASP A 680 2.72 11.91 9.81
N TYR A 681 2.67 13.11 9.22
CA TYR A 681 3.80 14.03 9.13
C TYR A 681 4.35 14.53 10.47
N ASN A 682 3.58 14.42 11.57
CA ASN A 682 4.07 14.77 12.90
C ASN A 682 4.89 13.63 13.49
N LYS A 683 4.49 12.38 13.22
CA LYS A 683 5.25 11.20 13.61
C LYS A 683 6.50 11.03 12.75
N THR A 684 6.45 11.28 11.44
CA THR A 684 7.60 11.03 10.55
C THR A 684 8.85 11.80 10.95
N ILE A 685 8.71 13.05 11.43
CA ILE A 685 9.84 13.88 11.87
C ILE A 685 10.44 13.46 13.22
N MET A 686 9.74 12.64 14.00
CA MET A 686 10.19 12.16 15.31
C MET A 686 10.69 10.71 15.28
N ASP A 687 10.17 9.89 14.36
CA ASP A 687 10.46 8.44 14.30
C ASP A 687 11.41 8.10 13.14
N THR A 688 11.07 8.55 11.93
CA THR A 688 11.82 8.24 10.70
C THR A 688 12.71 9.40 10.23
N PHE A 689 12.57 10.58 10.85
CA PHE A 689 13.20 11.86 10.49
C PHE A 689 12.99 12.31 9.04
N GLN A 690 11.87 11.89 8.42
CA GLN A 690 11.44 12.30 7.08
C GLN A 690 10.58 13.56 7.18
N ASN A 691 10.95 14.64 6.47
CA ASN A 691 10.24 15.92 6.52
C ASN A 691 9.86 16.43 5.11
N PRO A 692 8.85 15.82 4.47
CA PRO A 692 8.45 16.20 3.12
C PRO A 692 7.84 17.61 3.03
N LYS A 693 7.30 18.16 4.14
CA LYS A 693 6.78 19.53 4.18
C LYS A 693 7.85 20.55 3.80
N ASP A 694 9.06 20.32 4.30
CA ASP A 694 10.20 21.19 4.06
C ASP A 694 10.66 21.12 2.58
N TRP A 695 10.68 19.93 1.98
CA TRP A 695 11.10 19.74 0.59
C TRP A 695 10.09 20.37 -0.39
N ILE A 696 8.79 20.19 -0.13
CA ILE A 696 7.73 20.75 -0.99
C ILE A 696 7.69 22.27 -0.88
N SER A 697 7.82 22.85 0.31
CA SER A 697 7.82 24.32 0.47
C SER A 697 8.98 25.04 -0.24
N GLN A 698 9.96 24.27 -0.72
CA GLN A 698 11.15 24.72 -1.44
C GLN A 698 11.19 24.19 -2.89
N ASP A 699 10.07 23.70 -3.42
CA ASP A 699 9.89 23.28 -4.82
C ASP A 699 10.80 22.11 -5.28
N TYR A 700 11.33 21.30 -4.35
CA TYR A 700 12.19 20.16 -4.69
C TYR A 700 11.42 18.95 -5.26
N ILE A 701 10.11 18.86 -5.03
CA ILE A 701 9.29 17.67 -5.29
C ILE A 701 8.15 18.04 -6.23
N ASN A 702 7.95 17.28 -7.30
CA ASN A 702 6.82 17.46 -8.23
C ASN A 702 5.56 16.75 -7.72
N THR A 703 5.72 15.55 -7.16
CA THR A 703 4.59 14.73 -6.69
C THR A 703 4.89 14.13 -5.32
N ILE A 704 4.00 14.34 -4.36
CA ILE A 704 4.03 13.67 -3.05
C ILE A 704 3.04 12.50 -3.03
N ILE A 705 3.46 11.38 -2.46
CA ILE A 705 2.67 10.16 -2.40
C ILE A 705 2.50 9.68 -0.94
N PRO A 706 1.45 10.13 -0.22
CA PRO A 706 1.09 9.53 1.05
C PRO A 706 0.69 8.06 0.87
N MET A 707 1.37 7.17 1.59
CA MET A 707 1.07 5.73 1.64
C MET A 707 -0.15 5.45 2.54
N SER A 708 -1.35 5.68 2.01
CA SER A 708 -2.62 5.51 2.72
C SER A 708 -3.15 4.07 2.63
N TYR A 709 -2.41 3.13 3.22
CA TYR A 709 -2.67 1.69 3.15
C TYR A 709 -3.75 1.23 4.15
N TYR A 710 -5.00 1.63 3.90
CA TYR A 710 -6.15 1.33 4.75
C TYR A 710 -7.17 0.42 4.05
N LEU A 711 -8.13 -0.11 4.83
CA LEU A 711 -9.20 -0.99 4.37
C LEU A 711 -10.56 -0.26 4.21
N TYR A 712 -10.56 1.08 4.15
CA TYR A 712 -11.75 1.92 3.94
C TYR A 712 -11.32 3.34 3.49
N GLU A 713 -12.28 4.16 3.11
CA GLU A 713 -12.11 5.41 2.34
C GLU A 713 -11.73 6.60 3.22
N GLN A 714 -12.30 6.70 4.42
CA GLN A 714 -12.20 7.90 5.25
C GLN A 714 -10.74 8.32 5.58
N PRO A 715 -9.82 7.41 5.99
CA PRO A 715 -8.45 7.78 6.29
C PRO A 715 -7.68 8.22 5.03
N VAL A 716 -8.02 7.64 3.88
CA VAL A 716 -7.45 8.04 2.58
C VAL A 716 -7.80 9.52 2.31
N VAL A 717 -9.06 9.91 2.51
CA VAL A 717 -9.51 11.30 2.36
C VAL A 717 -8.79 12.22 3.36
N GLU A 718 -8.67 11.81 4.62
CA GLU A 718 -7.99 12.59 5.65
C GLU A 718 -6.52 12.84 5.32
N ASP A 719 -5.83 11.83 4.81
CA ASP A 719 -4.42 11.94 4.45
C ASP A 719 -4.20 12.81 3.22
N ILE A 720 -5.08 12.73 2.22
CA ILE A 720 -5.06 13.65 1.07
C ILE A 720 -5.24 15.09 1.56
N ASN A 721 -6.25 15.35 2.40
CA ASN A 721 -6.51 16.69 2.93
C ASN A 721 -5.34 17.23 3.77
N LYS A 722 -4.73 16.39 4.63
CA LYS A 722 -3.51 16.76 5.39
C LYS A 722 -2.35 17.11 4.46
N THR A 723 -2.21 16.38 3.36
CA THR A 723 -1.14 16.57 2.38
C THR A 723 -1.33 17.85 1.58
N GLN A 724 -2.54 18.06 1.04
CA GLN A 724 -2.90 19.27 0.31
C GLN A 724 -2.72 20.55 1.15
N ALA A 725 -2.97 20.47 2.45
CA ALA A 725 -2.84 21.61 3.36
C ALA A 725 -1.44 22.25 3.39
N PHE A 726 -0.38 21.52 3.02
CA PHE A 726 0.97 22.08 2.86
C PHE A 726 1.52 21.98 1.44
N ALA A 727 0.98 21.12 0.57
CA ALA A 727 1.42 21.03 -0.81
C ALA A 727 1.10 22.30 -1.61
N LYS A 728 -0.09 22.90 -1.44
CA LYS A 728 -0.49 24.24 -1.93
C LYS A 728 0.13 24.69 -3.27
N GLY A 729 -0.03 23.91 -4.34
CA GLY A 729 0.47 24.27 -5.67
C GLY A 729 1.97 24.10 -5.89
N HIS A 730 2.73 23.67 -4.87
CA HIS A 730 4.15 23.34 -4.98
C HIS A 730 4.39 21.89 -5.42
N ALA A 731 3.41 21.00 -5.20
CA ALA A 731 3.48 19.60 -5.61
C ALA A 731 2.07 19.04 -5.85
N GLN A 732 1.97 18.11 -6.80
CA GLN A 732 0.78 17.28 -7.00
C GLN A 732 0.67 16.24 -5.88
N VAL A 733 -0.57 15.86 -5.55
CA VAL A 733 -0.87 14.84 -4.54
C VAL A 733 -1.43 13.61 -5.23
N ASN A 734 -0.61 12.56 -5.37
CA ASN A 734 -1.08 11.23 -5.75
C ASN A 734 -1.21 10.38 -4.48
N VAL A 735 -2.22 9.53 -4.32
CA VAL A 735 -2.33 8.70 -3.11
C VAL A 735 -1.92 7.25 -3.34
N GLY A 736 -1.14 6.68 -2.44
CA GLY A 736 -0.77 5.27 -2.46
C GLY A 736 -1.85 4.41 -1.80
N LEU A 737 -2.41 3.45 -2.54
CA LEU A 737 -3.37 2.45 -2.06
C LEU A 737 -2.75 1.06 -2.15
N ALA A 738 -2.99 0.20 -1.15
CA ALA A 738 -2.35 -1.12 -1.11
C ALA A 738 -3.33 -2.26 -1.37
N THR A 739 -3.14 -3.02 -2.45
CA THR A 739 -3.84 -4.29 -2.66
C THR A 739 -3.19 -5.43 -1.86
N THR A 740 -1.97 -5.24 -1.36
CA THR A 740 -1.30 -6.19 -0.45
C THR A 740 -2.02 -6.34 0.89
N THR A 741 -2.80 -5.34 1.31
CA THR A 741 -3.67 -5.42 2.50
C THR A 741 -4.97 -6.19 2.25
N LYS A 742 -5.21 -6.59 0.99
CA LYS A 742 -6.37 -7.35 0.52
C LYS A 742 -7.71 -6.65 0.82
N PRO A 743 -7.90 -5.37 0.43
CA PRO A 743 -9.20 -4.72 0.56
C PRO A 743 -10.24 -5.45 -0.29
N ASP A 744 -11.51 -5.38 0.08
CA ASP A 744 -12.60 -5.80 -0.81
C ASP A 744 -12.55 -4.97 -2.12
N ILE A 745 -12.93 -5.60 -3.24
CA ILE A 745 -12.88 -4.96 -4.56
C ILE A 745 -13.72 -3.67 -4.58
N GLN A 746 -14.92 -3.70 -4.00
CA GLN A 746 -15.79 -2.52 -3.97
C GLN A 746 -15.20 -1.42 -3.08
N ILE A 747 -14.50 -1.79 -2.00
CA ILE A 747 -13.77 -0.83 -1.15
C ILE A 747 -12.66 -0.15 -1.95
N LEU A 748 -11.85 -0.88 -2.71
CA LEU A 748 -10.80 -0.28 -3.54
C LEU A 748 -11.35 0.74 -4.54
N LEU A 749 -12.46 0.41 -5.22
CA LEU A 749 -13.12 1.34 -6.15
C LEU A 749 -13.62 2.60 -5.44
N ARG A 750 -14.20 2.45 -4.24
CA ARG A 750 -14.65 3.58 -3.43
C ARG A 750 -13.49 4.40 -2.87
N GLN A 751 -12.36 3.80 -2.53
CA GLN A 751 -11.14 4.52 -2.14
C GLN A 751 -10.63 5.40 -3.29
N ILE A 752 -10.59 4.87 -4.53
CA ILE A 752 -10.20 5.63 -5.71
C ILE A 752 -11.21 6.77 -5.98
N ALA A 753 -12.51 6.51 -5.86
CA ALA A 753 -13.54 7.54 -5.99
C ALA A 753 -13.42 8.63 -4.91
N ALA A 754 -13.14 8.23 -3.66
CA ALA A 754 -12.95 9.14 -2.54
C ALA A 754 -11.68 9.99 -2.71
N ALA A 755 -10.60 9.40 -3.24
CA ALA A 755 -9.38 10.14 -3.56
C ALA A 755 -9.62 11.26 -4.58
N ARG A 756 -10.41 10.98 -5.63
CA ARG A 756 -10.83 11.98 -6.61
C ARG A 756 -11.71 13.06 -6.00
N ALA A 757 -12.67 12.67 -5.15
CA ALA A 757 -13.52 13.62 -4.44
C ALA A 757 -12.71 14.54 -3.51
N ALA A 758 -11.61 14.03 -2.95
CA ALA A 758 -10.63 14.80 -2.19
C ALA A 758 -9.62 15.56 -3.08
N SER A 759 -9.83 15.63 -4.39
CA SER A 759 -8.98 16.35 -5.36
C SER A 759 -7.52 15.85 -5.43
N ALA A 760 -7.28 14.55 -5.21
CA ALA A 760 -5.99 13.95 -5.57
C ALA A 760 -5.77 14.00 -7.09
N ASN A 761 -4.52 14.23 -7.52
CA ASN A 761 -4.11 14.24 -8.93
C ASN A 761 -4.01 12.82 -9.53
N GLY A 762 -3.98 11.81 -8.68
CA GLY A 762 -3.92 10.42 -9.11
C GLY A 762 -3.83 9.42 -7.96
N VAL A 763 -3.72 8.15 -8.34
CA VAL A 763 -3.59 7.03 -7.43
C VAL A 763 -2.44 6.13 -7.86
N GLY A 764 -1.70 5.61 -6.89
CA GLY A 764 -0.73 4.54 -7.09
C GLY A 764 -1.22 3.27 -6.40
N ILE A 765 -1.11 2.12 -7.05
CA ILE A 765 -1.47 0.82 -6.47
C ILE A 765 -0.21 0.03 -6.06
N PHE A 766 -0.08 -0.24 -4.76
CA PHE A 766 0.97 -1.08 -4.19
C PHE A 766 0.44 -2.50 -3.92
N GLU A 767 0.78 -3.50 -4.73
CA GLU A 767 1.68 -3.46 -5.89
C GLU A 767 1.17 -4.36 -7.03
N LEU A 768 1.89 -4.35 -8.15
CA LEU A 768 1.50 -5.04 -9.38
C LEU A 768 1.05 -6.49 -9.15
N GLN A 769 1.84 -7.29 -8.43
CA GLN A 769 1.54 -8.70 -8.23
C GLN A 769 0.25 -8.89 -7.42
N SER A 770 0.06 -8.17 -6.31
CA SER A 770 -1.18 -8.26 -5.52
C SER A 770 -2.40 -7.70 -6.26
N LEU A 771 -2.20 -6.71 -7.14
CA LEU A 771 -3.26 -6.19 -8.01
C LEU A 771 -3.83 -7.29 -8.92
N PHE A 772 -2.98 -7.99 -9.66
CA PHE A 772 -3.43 -9.02 -10.60
C PHE A 772 -3.81 -10.33 -9.89
N SER A 773 -3.01 -10.81 -8.91
CA SER A 773 -3.35 -12.04 -8.19
C SER A 773 -4.58 -11.91 -7.29
N GLY A 774 -4.94 -10.67 -6.92
CA GLY A 774 -6.13 -10.37 -6.15
C GLY A 774 -7.41 -10.21 -7.00
N GLY A 775 -7.32 -10.27 -8.33
CA GLY A 775 -8.48 -10.14 -9.23
C GLY A 775 -9.08 -8.73 -9.28
N TYR A 776 -8.30 -7.69 -8.95
CA TYR A 776 -8.76 -6.29 -8.95
C TYR A 776 -8.80 -5.69 -10.36
N ASP A 777 -7.98 -6.21 -11.26
CA ASP A 777 -7.77 -5.76 -12.64
C ASP A 777 -9.08 -5.63 -13.44
N SER A 778 -9.95 -6.64 -13.39
CA SER A 778 -11.23 -6.63 -14.10
C SER A 778 -12.16 -5.52 -13.60
N ALA A 779 -12.21 -5.31 -12.28
CA ALA A 779 -13.04 -4.27 -11.69
C ALA A 779 -12.51 -2.87 -11.99
N LEU A 780 -11.19 -2.67 -11.99
CA LEU A 780 -10.57 -1.41 -12.42
C LEU A 780 -10.88 -1.11 -13.89
N LYS A 781 -10.69 -2.11 -14.76
CA LYS A 781 -10.94 -2.00 -16.21
C LYS A 781 -12.38 -1.69 -16.56
N LEU A 782 -13.35 -2.24 -15.83
CA LEU A 782 -14.77 -1.98 -16.09
C LEU A 782 -15.28 -0.73 -15.38
N GLY A 783 -14.63 -0.34 -14.27
CA GLY A 783 -15.03 0.79 -13.45
C GLY A 783 -14.11 2.00 -13.56
N VAL A 784 -13.35 2.26 -12.50
CA VAL A 784 -12.62 3.53 -12.30
C VAL A 784 -11.56 3.83 -13.36
N PHE A 785 -11.02 2.82 -14.05
CA PHE A 785 -10.04 2.96 -15.13
C PHE A 785 -10.60 2.54 -16.50
N ARG A 786 -11.93 2.54 -16.68
CA ARG A 786 -12.60 2.14 -17.93
C ARG A 786 -12.15 2.92 -19.17
N GLN A 787 -11.87 4.20 -19.03
CA GLN A 787 -11.40 5.05 -20.13
C GLN A 787 -9.89 5.26 -20.02
N PRO A 788 -9.14 5.27 -21.14
CA PRO A 788 -7.75 5.70 -21.14
C PRO A 788 -7.59 7.12 -20.57
N ALA A 789 -6.52 7.34 -19.81
CA ALA A 789 -6.17 8.65 -19.27
C ALA A 789 -4.74 9.02 -19.61
N ILE A 790 -4.51 10.30 -19.89
CA ILE A 790 -3.16 10.87 -19.95
C ILE A 790 -2.68 11.29 -18.57
N THR A 791 -1.36 11.31 -18.38
CA THR A 791 -0.73 11.83 -17.16
C THR A 791 -0.80 13.36 -17.14
N THR A 792 -0.52 13.94 -15.97
CA THR A 792 -0.49 15.40 -15.77
C THR A 792 0.80 16.07 -16.25
N GLU A 793 1.81 15.30 -16.68
CA GLU A 793 3.14 15.81 -17.09
C GLU A 793 3.05 16.78 -18.28
N ASP A 794 2.19 16.47 -19.27
CA ASP A 794 1.88 17.43 -20.32
C ASP A 794 0.79 18.39 -19.81
N THR A 795 1.18 19.42 -19.08
CA THR A 795 0.28 20.41 -18.48
C THR A 795 -0.67 21.04 -19.49
N GLU A 796 -0.14 21.48 -20.65
CA GLU A 796 -0.96 22.16 -21.67
C GLU A 796 -1.98 21.21 -22.29
N GLN A 797 -1.58 19.99 -22.64
CA GLN A 797 -2.48 18.97 -23.18
C GLN A 797 -3.54 18.56 -22.14
N SER A 798 -3.12 18.36 -20.89
CA SER A 798 -3.97 17.97 -19.77
C SER A 798 -5.06 19.00 -19.53
N VAL A 799 -4.68 20.27 -19.35
CA VAL A 799 -5.64 21.34 -19.08
C VAL A 799 -6.57 21.55 -20.28
N ASN A 800 -6.06 21.51 -21.52
CA ASN A 800 -6.92 21.57 -22.72
C ASN A 800 -7.95 20.43 -22.78
N LEU A 801 -7.53 19.20 -22.44
CA LEU A 801 -8.41 18.04 -22.42
C LEU A 801 -9.49 18.17 -21.35
N MET A 802 -9.15 18.66 -20.15
CA MET A 802 -10.11 18.93 -19.09
C MET A 802 -11.13 19.98 -19.50
N PHE A 803 -10.71 21.08 -20.14
CA PHE A 803 -11.61 22.12 -20.63
C PHE A 803 -12.55 21.61 -21.72
N SER A 804 -12.01 20.81 -22.64
CA SER A 804 -12.80 20.14 -23.68
C SER A 804 -13.82 19.18 -23.06
N ASP A 805 -13.45 18.48 -21.99
CA ASP A 805 -14.33 17.55 -21.30
C ASP A 805 -15.41 18.26 -20.49
N ILE A 806 -15.11 19.38 -19.83
CA ILE A 806 -16.12 20.25 -19.20
C ILE A 806 -17.17 20.69 -20.24
N LEU A 807 -16.73 21.18 -21.40
CA LEU A 807 -17.64 21.60 -22.48
C LEU A 807 -18.52 20.45 -22.96
N ARG A 808 -17.97 19.25 -23.09
CA ARG A 808 -18.73 18.04 -23.43
C ARG A 808 -19.73 17.68 -22.33
N LYS A 809 -19.31 17.63 -21.06
CA LYS A 809 -20.19 17.30 -19.91
C LYS A 809 -21.38 18.26 -19.82
N ILE A 810 -21.18 19.55 -20.13
CA ILE A 810 -22.30 20.52 -20.21
C ILE A 810 -23.38 20.05 -21.19
N ASP A 811 -23.01 19.62 -22.40
CA ASP A 811 -23.97 19.23 -23.42
C ASP A 811 -24.53 17.81 -23.18
N ASP A 812 -23.64 16.84 -22.92
CA ASP A 812 -23.98 15.42 -22.90
C ASP A 812 -24.60 14.96 -21.57
N ILE A 813 -24.35 15.69 -20.48
CA ILE A 813 -24.77 15.30 -19.13
C ILE A 813 -25.64 16.39 -18.49
N TYR A 814 -25.08 17.57 -18.23
CA TYR A 814 -25.75 18.56 -17.40
C TYR A 814 -27.01 19.11 -18.10
N LEU A 815 -26.94 19.44 -19.39
CA LEU A 815 -28.10 19.86 -20.15
C LEU A 815 -29.08 18.69 -20.40
N LYS A 816 -28.55 17.52 -20.80
CA LYS A 816 -29.37 16.33 -21.14
C LYS A 816 -30.21 15.84 -19.96
N TYR A 817 -29.65 15.83 -18.74
CA TYR A 817 -30.29 15.29 -17.53
C TYR A 817 -30.83 16.37 -16.58
N GLY A 818 -30.89 17.64 -17.02
CA GLY A 818 -31.57 18.71 -16.28
C GLY A 818 -30.78 19.33 -15.13
N GLY A 819 -29.45 19.21 -15.15
CA GLY A 819 -28.53 19.91 -14.26
C GLY A 819 -28.21 21.35 -14.66
N MET A 820 -28.44 21.70 -15.93
CA MET A 820 -28.40 23.07 -16.45
C MET A 820 -29.56 23.29 -17.44
N ASP A 821 -30.07 24.52 -17.52
CA ASP A 821 -30.89 24.94 -18.66
C ASP A 821 -30.04 25.43 -19.85
N SER A 822 -30.70 25.78 -20.96
CA SER A 822 -30.01 26.20 -22.20
C SER A 822 -29.29 27.54 -22.08
N GLU A 823 -29.77 28.46 -21.24
CA GLU A 823 -29.14 29.76 -21.03
C GLU A 823 -27.90 29.62 -20.13
N GLU A 824 -28.02 28.84 -19.04
CA GLU A 824 -26.91 28.48 -18.15
C GLU A 824 -25.80 27.74 -18.91
N ALA A 825 -26.17 26.71 -19.69
CA ALA A 825 -25.22 25.95 -20.49
C ALA A 825 -24.47 26.84 -21.48
N GLN A 826 -25.15 27.80 -22.13
CA GLN A 826 -24.49 28.73 -23.05
C GLN A 826 -23.54 29.68 -22.32
N LYS A 827 -23.96 30.25 -21.19
CA LYS A 827 -23.14 31.11 -20.32
C LYS A 827 -21.83 30.43 -19.94
N TYR A 828 -21.89 29.22 -19.35
CA TYR A 828 -20.69 28.53 -18.89
C TYR A 828 -19.80 28.04 -20.02
N LYS A 829 -20.37 27.61 -21.15
CA LYS A 829 -19.57 27.28 -22.34
C LYS A 829 -18.78 28.48 -22.87
N GLU A 830 -19.36 29.68 -22.86
CA GLU A 830 -18.65 30.90 -23.27
C GLU A 830 -17.53 31.24 -22.29
N LEU A 831 -17.78 31.15 -20.98
CA LEU A 831 -16.75 31.40 -19.96
C LEU A 831 -15.56 30.45 -20.11
N VAL A 832 -15.81 29.14 -20.26
CA VAL A 832 -14.75 28.14 -20.45
C VAL A 832 -13.98 28.38 -21.76
N ARG A 833 -14.65 28.67 -22.87
CA ARG A 833 -14.00 28.93 -24.17
C ARG A 833 -13.16 30.20 -24.21
N ASN A 834 -13.43 31.16 -23.34
CA ASN A 834 -12.66 32.40 -23.25
C ASN A 834 -11.27 32.19 -22.62
N ILE A 835 -11.08 31.09 -21.88
CA ILE A 835 -9.79 30.69 -21.32
C ILE A 835 -9.03 29.90 -22.39
N LYS A 836 -8.04 30.55 -23.01
CA LYS A 836 -7.20 29.92 -24.03
C LYS A 836 -5.96 29.32 -23.38
N VAL A 837 -5.79 28.01 -23.55
CA VAL A 837 -4.68 27.25 -22.98
C VAL A 837 -3.64 26.97 -24.08
N ASP A 838 -2.78 27.95 -24.32
CA ASP A 838 -1.63 27.89 -25.24
C ASP A 838 -0.52 28.73 -24.62
N PHE A 839 0.45 28.07 -23.99
CA PHE A 839 1.53 28.74 -23.26
C PHE A 839 2.90 28.08 -23.47
N LYS A 840 2.99 26.82 -23.90
CA LYS A 840 4.27 26.15 -24.17
C LYS A 840 5.04 26.81 -25.31
N SER A 841 4.34 27.41 -26.27
CA SER A 841 4.92 28.12 -27.40
C SER A 841 5.35 29.57 -27.07
N ASP A 842 4.99 30.07 -25.90
CA ASP A 842 5.31 31.42 -25.43
C ASP A 842 6.78 31.53 -25.02
N LYS A 843 7.37 32.71 -25.21
CA LYS A 843 8.71 33.04 -24.71
C LYS A 843 8.78 33.06 -23.19
N ASP A 844 7.65 33.31 -22.52
CA ASP A 844 7.52 33.32 -21.06
C ASP A 844 6.35 32.40 -20.64
N ALA A 845 6.54 31.10 -20.86
CA ALA A 845 5.54 30.07 -20.61
C ALA A 845 5.03 30.07 -19.16
N VAL A 846 5.89 30.35 -18.17
CA VAL A 846 5.51 30.43 -16.75
C VAL A 846 4.54 31.58 -16.49
N LYS A 847 4.80 32.77 -17.05
CA LYS A 847 3.90 33.91 -16.92
C LYS A 847 2.56 33.69 -17.61
N SER A 848 2.58 33.04 -18.77
CA SER A 848 1.36 32.70 -19.51
C SER A 848 0.53 31.64 -18.78
N ALA A 849 1.16 30.62 -18.20
CA ALA A 849 0.51 29.67 -17.29
C ALA A 849 -0.12 30.38 -16.08
N GLY A 850 0.59 31.34 -15.46
CA GLY A 850 0.05 32.15 -14.36
C GLY A 850 -1.16 33.01 -14.76
N SER A 851 -1.22 33.48 -16.00
CA SER A 851 -2.40 34.22 -16.50
C SER A 851 -3.60 33.30 -16.71
N ILE A 852 -3.37 32.08 -17.19
CA ILE A 852 -4.42 31.06 -17.32
C ILE A 852 -4.94 30.68 -15.94
N LYS A 853 -4.04 30.41 -14.98
CA LYS A 853 -4.38 30.14 -13.58
C LYS A 853 -5.38 31.17 -13.03
N ASN A 854 -5.06 32.46 -13.12
CA ASN A 854 -5.94 33.53 -12.63
C ASN A 854 -7.32 33.52 -13.30
N ASN A 855 -7.40 33.24 -14.62
CA ASN A 855 -8.68 33.14 -15.30
C ASN A 855 -9.52 31.95 -14.83
N ILE A 856 -8.87 30.86 -14.41
CA ILE A 856 -9.56 29.69 -13.83
C ILE A 856 -10.07 30.04 -12.42
N GLU A 857 -9.27 30.72 -11.61
CA GLU A 857 -9.70 31.22 -10.28
C GLU A 857 -10.92 32.14 -10.41
N ASP A 858 -10.89 33.10 -11.35
CA ASP A 858 -12.03 33.97 -11.64
C ASP A 858 -13.30 33.17 -12.04
N LEU A 859 -13.14 32.08 -12.79
CA LEU A 859 -14.25 31.20 -13.17
C LEU A 859 -14.79 30.41 -11.98
N VAL A 860 -13.93 29.93 -11.08
CA VAL A 860 -14.34 29.27 -9.83
C VAL A 860 -15.15 30.24 -8.97
N ASP A 861 -14.69 31.49 -8.81
CA ASP A 861 -15.41 32.54 -8.07
C ASP A 861 -16.78 32.85 -8.69
N ILE A 862 -16.88 32.88 -10.03
CA ILE A 862 -18.16 33.04 -10.74
C ILE A 862 -19.13 31.88 -10.42
N ILE A 863 -18.63 30.65 -10.33
CA ILE A 863 -19.45 29.47 -9.99
C ILE A 863 -19.88 29.51 -8.53
N ASP A 864 -18.98 29.87 -7.61
CA ASP A 864 -19.28 29.97 -6.18
C ASP A 864 -20.30 31.07 -5.85
N GLY A 865 -20.32 32.14 -6.65
CA GLY A 865 -21.31 33.22 -6.53
C GLY A 865 -22.65 32.95 -7.22
N ASP A 866 -22.81 31.84 -7.96
CA ASP A 866 -24.03 31.53 -8.71
C ASP A 866 -24.96 30.60 -7.91
N GLU A 867 -25.91 31.20 -7.18
CA GLU A 867 -26.93 30.46 -6.42
C GLU A 867 -28.00 29.79 -7.30
N THR A 868 -28.01 30.06 -8.62
CA THR A 868 -28.99 29.50 -9.55
C THR A 868 -28.54 28.17 -10.15
N LEU A 869 -27.22 27.98 -10.31
CA LEU A 869 -26.66 26.75 -10.83
C LEU A 869 -26.92 25.57 -9.88
N ASN A 870 -27.28 24.41 -10.44
CA ASN A 870 -27.45 23.18 -9.67
C ASN A 870 -26.18 22.88 -8.84
N MET A 871 -26.34 22.70 -7.52
CA MET A 871 -25.23 22.53 -6.58
C MET A 871 -24.30 21.35 -6.93
N GLN A 872 -24.84 20.24 -7.45
CA GLN A 872 -24.04 19.07 -7.85
C GLN A 872 -23.23 19.37 -9.12
N VAL A 873 -23.84 20.07 -10.09
CA VAL A 873 -23.15 20.53 -11.31
C VAL A 873 -22.05 21.53 -10.96
N ALA A 874 -22.35 22.51 -10.11
CA ALA A 874 -21.37 23.47 -9.60
C ALA A 874 -20.17 22.76 -8.94
N ALA A 875 -20.45 21.77 -8.08
CA ALA A 875 -19.41 20.98 -7.43
C ALA A 875 -18.53 20.21 -8.44
N LYS A 876 -19.14 19.60 -9.47
CA LYS A 876 -18.41 18.85 -10.51
C LYS A 876 -17.53 19.73 -11.38
N VAL A 877 -18.07 20.85 -11.90
CA VAL A 877 -17.27 21.78 -12.70
C VAL A 877 -16.13 22.37 -11.87
N LYS A 878 -16.37 22.74 -10.60
CA LYS A 878 -15.29 23.20 -9.71
C LYS A 878 -14.23 22.15 -9.45
N ALA A 879 -14.60 20.89 -9.27
CA ALA A 879 -13.63 19.81 -9.10
C ALA A 879 -12.71 19.69 -10.33
N ASP A 880 -13.27 19.74 -11.54
CA ASP A 880 -12.49 19.73 -12.78
C ASP A 880 -11.59 20.99 -12.90
N LEU A 881 -12.09 22.18 -12.56
CA LEU A 881 -11.29 23.42 -12.59
C LEU A 881 -10.18 23.45 -11.54
N ASN A 882 -10.44 22.98 -10.32
CA ASN A 882 -9.44 22.90 -9.25
C ASN A 882 -8.34 21.89 -9.58
N ALA A 883 -8.70 20.76 -10.20
CA ALA A 883 -7.70 19.82 -10.70
C ALA A 883 -6.83 20.47 -11.79
N ALA A 884 -7.40 21.29 -12.69
CA ALA A 884 -6.62 22.04 -13.67
C ALA A 884 -5.71 23.11 -13.05
N LEU A 885 -6.19 23.80 -11.99
CA LEU A 885 -5.38 24.74 -11.20
C LEU A 885 -4.17 24.04 -10.58
N ASN A 886 -4.39 22.89 -9.91
CA ASN A 886 -3.30 22.15 -9.26
C ASN A 886 -2.20 21.75 -10.26
N ILE A 887 -2.55 21.35 -11.49
CA ILE A 887 -1.58 21.00 -12.54
C ILE A 887 -0.81 22.26 -13.00
N LEU A 888 -1.48 23.41 -13.17
CA LEU A 888 -0.83 24.66 -13.58
C LEU A 888 0.10 25.23 -12.49
N GLU A 889 -0.32 25.16 -11.23
CA GLU A 889 0.49 25.64 -10.11
C GLU A 889 1.79 24.84 -9.97
N GLU A 890 1.70 23.51 -10.01
CA GLU A 890 2.91 22.67 -9.95
C GLU A 890 3.81 22.92 -11.17
N TYR A 891 3.25 23.08 -12.38
CA TYR A 891 4.03 23.47 -13.55
C TYR A 891 4.81 24.77 -13.32
N ILE A 892 4.16 25.81 -12.76
CA ILE A 892 4.78 27.10 -12.46
C ILE A 892 5.89 26.93 -11.42
N SER A 893 5.65 26.16 -10.36
CA SER A 893 6.64 25.85 -9.31
C SER A 893 7.86 25.14 -9.91
N ASN A 894 7.66 24.02 -10.61
CA ASN A 894 8.73 23.20 -11.17
C ASN A 894 9.60 23.97 -12.18
N HIS A 895 8.98 24.75 -13.08
CA HIS A 895 9.73 25.54 -14.07
C HIS A 895 10.41 26.77 -13.47
N SER A 896 9.99 27.21 -12.29
CA SER A 896 10.65 28.28 -11.54
C SER A 896 11.78 27.78 -10.65
N PHE A 897 11.85 26.47 -10.35
CA PHE A 897 12.84 25.88 -9.44
C PHE A 897 14.28 26.27 -9.81
N MET A 898 14.73 26.02 -11.04
CA MET A 898 16.10 26.30 -11.48
C MET A 898 16.45 27.80 -11.44
N ALA A 899 15.45 28.67 -11.64
CA ALA A 899 15.62 30.12 -11.61
C ALA A 899 15.60 30.69 -10.18
N ASN A 900 14.87 30.05 -9.26
CA ASN A 900 14.76 30.44 -7.86
C ASN A 900 15.94 29.91 -7.03
N HIS A 901 16.41 28.69 -7.30
CA HIS A 901 17.56 28.06 -6.66
C HIS A 901 18.88 28.54 -7.24
N LYS A 902 19.23 29.80 -6.94
CA LYS A 902 20.43 30.42 -7.48
C LYS A 902 21.69 29.98 -6.76
N VAL A 903 22.71 29.61 -7.53
CA VAL A 903 24.04 29.33 -7.01
C VAL A 903 24.71 30.60 -6.53
N ARG A 904 25.02 30.66 -5.25
CA ARG A 904 25.77 31.74 -4.61
C ARG A 904 27.24 31.71 -4.99
N GLU A 905 27.85 30.52 -4.91
CA GLU A 905 29.28 30.30 -5.16
C GLU A 905 29.58 28.84 -5.50
N PHE A 906 30.70 28.64 -6.21
CA PHE A 906 31.29 27.33 -6.45
C PHE A 906 32.55 27.14 -5.60
N GLN A 907 32.76 25.93 -5.09
CA GLN A 907 33.87 25.57 -4.22
C GLN A 907 34.56 24.30 -4.72
N ALA A 908 35.89 24.28 -4.71
CA ALA A 908 36.66 23.05 -4.91
C ALA A 908 36.71 22.27 -3.59
N VAL A 909 36.44 20.98 -3.63
CA VAL A 909 36.44 20.09 -2.46
C VAL A 909 37.58 19.08 -2.60
N VAL A 910 38.53 19.10 -1.66
CA VAL A 910 39.74 18.27 -1.69
C VAL A 910 39.99 17.64 -0.32
N PRO A 911 40.21 16.32 -0.20
CA PRO A 911 40.68 15.72 1.04
C PRO A 911 42.13 16.08 1.27
N VAL A 912 42.36 17.07 2.14
CA VAL A 912 43.70 17.65 2.33
C VAL A 912 44.63 16.64 2.98
N LYS A 913 44.13 15.78 3.88
CA LYS A 913 44.94 14.74 4.50
C LYS A 913 45.45 13.73 3.46
N MET A 914 44.57 13.23 2.59
CA MET A 914 44.93 12.28 1.53
C MET A 914 45.95 12.90 0.58
N LEU A 915 45.69 14.13 0.12
CA LEU A 915 46.62 14.81 -0.78
C LEU A 915 47.99 15.08 -0.13
N LYS A 916 48.05 15.26 1.20
CA LYS A 916 49.32 15.37 1.97
C LYS A 916 50.06 14.04 2.09
N GLU A 917 49.35 12.96 2.39
CA GLU A 917 49.93 11.65 2.71
C GLU A 917 50.28 10.86 1.43
N GLU A 918 49.37 10.85 0.47
CA GLU A 918 49.43 10.00 -0.74
C GLU A 918 49.90 10.78 -1.98
N LYS A 919 49.85 12.12 -1.92
CA LYS A 919 50.14 13.03 -3.06
C LYS A 919 49.16 12.92 -4.22
N GLU A 920 48.07 12.21 -4.04
CA GLU A 920 46.92 12.21 -4.93
C GLU A 920 45.64 12.24 -4.11
N ALA A 921 44.59 12.88 -4.64
CA ALA A 921 43.31 12.95 -3.99
C ALA A 921 42.19 13.26 -5.00
N PRO A 922 40.95 12.80 -4.77
CA PRO A 922 39.81 13.24 -5.54
C PRO A 922 39.56 14.74 -5.34
N LEU A 923 39.26 15.43 -6.42
CA LEU A 923 38.86 16.83 -6.49
C LEU A 923 37.40 16.85 -6.95
N LYS A 924 36.51 17.34 -6.10
CA LYS A 924 35.10 17.56 -6.47
C LYS A 924 34.81 19.04 -6.58
N VAL A 925 33.74 19.39 -7.28
CA VAL A 925 33.23 20.76 -7.35
C VAL A 925 31.85 20.80 -6.73
N LYS A 926 31.64 21.72 -5.79
CA LYS A 926 30.38 21.88 -5.06
C LYS A 926 29.77 23.26 -5.35
N ALA A 927 28.49 23.30 -5.64
CA ALA A 927 27.70 24.53 -5.66
C ALA A 927 26.99 24.73 -4.32
N VAL A 928 26.93 25.99 -3.87
CA VAL A 928 26.20 26.41 -2.66
C VAL A 928 25.12 27.40 -3.07
N PHE A 929 23.90 27.23 -2.58
CA PHE A 929 22.75 28.03 -3.00
C PHE A 929 22.52 29.26 -2.11
N CYS A 930 21.78 30.25 -2.64
CA CYS A 930 21.47 31.51 -1.98
C CYS A 930 20.32 31.40 -0.97
N ASP A 931 19.29 30.67 -1.36
CA ASP A 931 17.99 30.51 -0.68
C ASP A 931 18.08 29.51 0.48
N ASN A 932 18.97 28.52 0.38
CA ASN A 932 19.22 27.55 1.43
C ASN A 932 20.70 27.18 1.52
N SER A 933 21.38 27.61 2.57
CA SER A 933 22.80 27.33 2.84
C SER A 933 23.09 25.85 3.13
N SER A 934 22.08 25.08 3.55
CA SER A 934 22.18 23.63 3.75
C SER A 934 21.96 22.86 2.45
N ALA A 935 21.39 23.50 1.42
CA ALA A 935 21.35 22.97 0.07
C ALA A 935 22.72 23.12 -0.58
N VAL A 936 23.32 21.99 -0.93
CA VAL A 936 24.56 21.92 -1.70
C VAL A 936 24.46 20.79 -2.70
N MET A 937 25.11 20.92 -3.83
CA MET A 937 25.24 19.82 -4.79
C MET A 937 26.67 19.68 -5.28
N TYR A 938 27.06 18.47 -5.65
CA TYR A 938 28.32 18.20 -6.33
C TYR A 938 28.08 18.07 -7.83
N LEU A 939 28.78 18.90 -8.59
CA LEU A 939 28.66 18.93 -10.05
C LEU A 939 29.11 17.59 -10.64
N ASP A 940 28.50 17.21 -11.76
CA ASP A 940 28.99 16.15 -12.62
C ASP A 940 30.28 16.60 -13.33
N SER A 941 31.20 15.68 -13.60
CA SER A 941 32.47 16.01 -14.27
C SER A 941 32.29 16.58 -15.68
N SER A 942 31.14 16.39 -16.31
CA SER A 942 30.79 17.04 -17.59
C SER A 942 30.43 18.54 -17.45
N GLN A 943 30.25 19.06 -16.24
CA GLN A 943 29.83 20.44 -15.96
C GLN A 943 30.98 21.39 -15.63
N TYR A 944 32.21 20.88 -15.52
CA TYR A 944 33.38 21.72 -15.29
C TYR A 944 34.61 21.19 -16.03
N LYS A 945 35.61 22.06 -16.19
CA LYS A 945 36.91 21.70 -16.74
C LYS A 945 38.01 22.14 -15.79
N ILE A 946 38.93 21.22 -15.50
CA ILE A 946 40.09 21.50 -14.66
C ILE A 946 41.32 21.71 -15.55
N THR A 947 42.11 22.73 -15.26
CA THR A 947 43.40 22.99 -15.90
C THR A 947 44.46 23.34 -14.85
N THR A 948 45.72 23.13 -15.20
CA THR A 948 46.88 23.38 -14.33
C THR A 948 47.88 24.28 -15.05
N SER A 949 48.48 25.22 -14.34
CA SER A 949 49.54 26.09 -14.89
C SER A 949 50.84 25.33 -15.18
N ASP A 950 51.06 24.17 -14.54
CA ASP A 950 52.23 23.32 -14.73
C ASP A 950 51.91 21.85 -14.40
N PHE A 951 51.64 21.06 -15.45
CA PHE A 951 51.31 19.64 -15.35
C PHE A 951 52.44 18.78 -14.77
N GLN A 952 53.68 19.26 -14.79
CA GLN A 952 54.79 18.53 -14.17
C GLN A 952 54.79 18.64 -12.65
N ILE A 953 54.15 19.68 -12.09
CA ILE A 953 54.03 19.91 -10.65
C ILE A 953 52.72 19.34 -10.14
N ALA A 954 51.61 19.69 -10.79
CA ALA A 954 50.27 19.26 -10.44
C ALA A 954 49.56 18.80 -11.70
N ASP A 955 49.22 17.52 -11.73
CA ASP A 955 48.57 16.84 -12.85
C ASP A 955 47.13 16.49 -12.46
N ILE A 956 46.25 16.43 -13.45
CA ILE A 956 44.84 16.09 -13.27
C ILE A 956 44.51 14.97 -14.24
N ASP A 957 43.98 13.88 -13.69
CA ASP A 957 43.51 12.71 -14.45
C ASP A 957 42.07 12.43 -14.01
N ASP A 958 41.13 12.65 -14.92
CA ASP A 958 39.70 12.84 -14.61
C ASP A 958 39.51 13.85 -13.47
N ASP A 959 39.03 13.39 -12.31
CA ASP A 959 38.80 14.18 -11.10
C ASP A 959 39.87 13.93 -10.03
N ILE A 960 41.00 13.30 -10.37
CA ILE A 960 42.09 13.02 -9.43
C ILE A 960 43.20 14.06 -9.59
N LEU A 961 43.44 14.83 -8.53
CA LEU A 961 44.54 15.78 -8.44
C LEU A 961 45.80 15.09 -7.91
N ARG A 962 46.87 15.05 -8.72
CA ARG A 962 48.17 14.43 -8.37
C ARG A 962 49.30 15.46 -8.26
N ILE A 963 50.13 15.37 -7.23
CA ILE A 963 51.29 16.24 -6.99
C ILE A 963 52.59 15.50 -7.29
N ASN A 964 53.09 15.68 -8.51
CA ASN A 964 54.22 14.93 -9.06
C ASN A 964 55.59 15.45 -8.58
N LYS A 965 55.81 16.78 -8.60
CA LYS A 965 57.11 17.40 -8.30
C LYS A 965 57.05 18.47 -7.23
N LYS A 966 58.22 18.85 -6.70
CA LYS A 966 58.35 20.04 -5.85
C LYS A 966 58.20 21.29 -6.71
N GLY A 967 57.38 22.23 -6.29
CA GLY A 967 57.11 23.47 -7.03
C GLY A 967 55.77 24.07 -6.64
N ARG A 968 55.34 25.08 -7.40
CA ARG A 968 54.04 25.75 -7.28
C ARG A 968 53.29 25.64 -8.60
N ALA A 969 52.04 25.17 -8.58
CA ALA A 969 51.14 25.19 -9.73
C ALA A 969 49.79 25.79 -9.33
N THR A 970 49.12 26.47 -10.24
CA THR A 970 47.75 26.95 -10.06
C THR A 970 46.80 26.03 -10.77
N VAL A 971 45.83 25.51 -10.04
CA VAL A 971 44.69 24.75 -10.54
C VAL A 971 43.55 25.74 -10.79
N ILE A 972 42.94 25.64 -11.97
CA ILE A 972 41.81 26.47 -12.40
C ILE A 972 40.67 25.52 -12.79
N ILE A 973 39.52 25.68 -12.15
CA ILE A 973 38.28 24.98 -12.49
C ILE A 973 37.36 25.99 -13.16
N GLU A 974 36.93 25.71 -14.39
CA GLU A 974 35.99 26.52 -15.15
C GLU A 974 34.66 25.79 -15.23
N ILE A 975 33.58 26.42 -14.72
CA ILE A 975 32.21 25.91 -14.87
C ILE A 975 31.79 26.08 -16.33
N LEU A 976 31.26 25.02 -16.93
CA LEU A 976 30.90 24.95 -18.34
C LEU A 976 29.41 25.28 -18.57
N ASP A 977 29.05 25.59 -19.81
CA ASP A 977 27.67 25.88 -20.21
C ASP A 977 26.72 24.67 -20.11
N THR A 978 27.26 23.47 -19.89
CA THR A 978 26.50 22.25 -19.55
C THR A 978 25.92 22.31 -18.13
N PHE A 979 26.37 23.25 -17.30
CA PHE A 979 25.75 23.58 -16.02
C PHE A 979 24.55 24.51 -16.22
N ASN A 980 23.39 24.14 -15.67
CA ASN A 980 22.09 24.73 -16.04
C ASN A 980 21.37 25.53 -14.93
N PHE A 981 21.93 25.64 -13.72
CA PHE A 981 21.36 26.49 -12.68
C PHE A 981 21.78 27.95 -12.85
N ASP A 982 20.86 28.85 -12.52
CA ASP A 982 21.15 30.28 -12.46
C ASP A 982 22.16 30.60 -11.35
N THR A 983 23.07 31.52 -11.62
CA THR A 983 24.02 32.01 -10.61
C THR A 983 23.61 33.37 -10.06
N TYR A 984 23.90 33.63 -8.79
CA TYR A 984 23.76 34.95 -8.19
C TYR A 984 24.66 35.97 -8.90
N LYS A 985 24.19 37.22 -8.97
CA LYS A 985 24.94 38.31 -9.63
C LYS A 985 26.30 38.52 -8.94
N GLY A 986 27.37 38.11 -9.61
CA GLY A 986 28.74 38.26 -9.12
C GLY A 986 29.39 36.96 -8.62
N ALA A 987 28.73 35.81 -8.74
CA ALA A 987 29.37 34.51 -8.56
C ALA A 987 30.51 34.32 -9.58
N ASP A 988 31.67 33.82 -9.13
CA ASP A 988 32.80 33.50 -10.02
C ASP A 988 32.64 32.09 -10.57
N ASN A 989 32.45 31.97 -11.88
CA ASN A 989 32.39 30.68 -12.59
C ASN A 989 33.78 30.06 -12.80
N LYS A 990 34.84 30.65 -12.22
CA LYS A 990 36.20 30.12 -12.24
C LYS A 990 36.80 30.03 -10.84
N ILE A 991 36.90 28.82 -10.32
CA ILE A 991 37.62 28.58 -9.06
C ILE A 991 39.11 28.51 -9.36
N ARG A 992 39.93 29.21 -8.56
CA ARG A 992 41.39 29.18 -8.69
C ARG A 992 42.02 28.92 -7.35
N PHE A 993 42.90 27.93 -7.29
CA PHE A 993 43.71 27.69 -6.10
C PHE A 993 45.11 27.24 -6.48
N THR A 994 46.08 27.48 -5.60
CA THR A 994 47.45 27.06 -5.80
C THR A 994 47.69 25.72 -5.10
N VAL A 995 48.57 24.86 -5.63
CA VAL A 995 49.21 23.75 -4.90
C VAL A 995 50.73 23.96 -4.82
N ASN A 996 51.35 23.61 -3.69
CA ASN A 996 52.75 23.87 -3.36
C ASN A 996 53.25 22.81 -2.37
N LYS A 997 54.42 22.24 -2.65
CA LYS A 997 55.03 21.16 -1.84
C LYS A 997 56.09 21.66 -0.85
N ASN A 998 56.47 22.94 -0.89
CA ASN A 998 57.63 23.46 -0.14
C ASN A 998 57.31 23.90 1.30
N ASN A 999 56.03 24.13 1.62
CA ASN A 999 55.56 24.26 3.00
C ASN A 999 54.89 22.93 3.36
N LYS A 1000 54.84 22.55 4.64
CA LYS A 1000 54.16 21.31 5.11
C LYS A 1000 52.64 21.26 4.81
N ASP A 1001 52.16 22.21 4.02
CA ASP A 1001 50.80 22.40 3.56
C ASP A 1001 50.76 22.13 2.05
N VAL A 1002 50.24 20.97 1.66
CA VAL A 1002 49.46 20.90 0.44
C VAL A 1002 48.34 21.95 0.59
N VAL A 1003 48.25 22.87 -0.36
CA VAL A 1003 47.98 24.31 -0.12
C VAL A 1003 46.50 24.69 0.09
N ALA A 1004 46.27 25.69 0.96
CA ALA A 1004 45.39 26.87 0.75
C ALA A 1004 45.26 27.77 2.00
N SER A 1005 46.33 28.22 2.68
CA SER A 1005 46.13 29.00 3.93
C SER A 1005 45.40 30.34 3.72
N SER A 1006 45.39 30.92 2.52
CA SER A 1006 44.63 32.13 2.16
C SER A 1006 43.30 31.84 1.45
N ASP A 1007 43.04 30.60 1.03
CA ASP A 1007 41.96 30.25 0.09
C ASP A 1007 40.92 29.26 0.67
N PHE A 1008 41.19 28.66 1.86
CA PHE A 1008 40.23 27.85 2.66
C PHE A 1008 39.08 28.66 3.29
N GLY A 1009 39.08 29.96 3.02
CA GLY A 1009 37.96 30.83 3.27
C GLY A 1009 38.27 31.98 4.19
N LYS A 1010 37.63 33.10 3.89
CA LYS A 1010 37.78 34.35 4.63
C LYS A 1010 36.47 34.65 5.33
N LEU A 1011 36.52 34.70 6.66
CA LEU A 1011 35.44 35.28 7.44
C LEU A 1011 35.47 36.79 7.26
N THR A 1012 34.32 37.37 6.95
CA THR A 1012 34.11 38.81 6.81
C THR A 1012 32.87 39.22 7.61
N ALA A 1013 32.78 40.51 7.91
CA ALA A 1013 31.63 41.07 8.58
C ALA A 1013 31.12 42.28 7.78
N SER A 1014 29.80 42.38 7.65
CA SER A 1014 29.09 43.48 7.01
C SER A 1014 27.94 43.95 7.88
N ASP A 1015 27.24 45.01 7.43
CA ASP A 1015 25.97 45.48 7.99
C ASP A 1015 25.97 45.69 9.51
N VAL A 1016 27.10 46.15 10.03
CA VAL A 1016 27.30 46.40 11.46
C VAL A 1016 26.43 47.59 11.90
N THR A 1017 25.48 47.33 12.80
CA THR A 1017 24.66 48.34 13.48
C THR A 1017 25.14 48.55 14.92
N ASP A 1018 24.36 49.25 15.74
CA ASP A 1018 24.58 49.35 17.19
C ASP A 1018 24.22 48.05 17.94
N THR A 1019 23.40 47.17 17.35
CA THR A 1019 22.94 45.92 17.98
C THR A 1019 23.17 44.65 17.17
N GLN A 1020 23.64 44.73 15.92
CA GLN A 1020 23.88 43.51 15.13
C GLN A 1020 25.10 43.61 14.21
N ALA A 1021 25.56 42.46 13.73
CA ALA A 1021 26.51 42.35 12.63
C ALA A 1021 26.25 41.09 11.80
N ALA A 1022 26.27 41.23 10.48
CA ALA A 1022 26.20 40.10 9.56
C ALA A 1022 27.61 39.54 9.33
N LEU A 1023 27.76 38.22 9.41
CA LEU A 1023 29.00 37.48 9.21
C LEU A 1023 28.86 36.59 7.98
N SER A 1024 29.89 36.58 7.14
CA SER A 1024 29.93 35.74 5.94
C SER A 1024 31.30 35.09 5.79
N PHE A 1025 31.30 33.81 5.46
CA PHE A 1025 32.47 32.99 5.19
C PHE A 1025 32.32 32.34 3.82
N SER A 1026 33.26 32.65 2.94
CA SER A 1026 33.35 32.10 1.59
C SER A 1026 34.75 31.54 1.38
N ALA A 1027 34.85 30.40 0.73
CA ALA A 1027 36.09 29.66 0.48
C ALA A 1027 36.13 29.16 -0.97
N ALA A 1028 37.24 29.38 -1.67
CA ALA A 1028 37.46 28.82 -3.00
C ALA A 1028 37.77 27.31 -2.93
N VAL A 1029 38.39 26.87 -1.82
CA VAL A 1029 38.69 25.46 -1.54
C VAL A 1029 38.14 25.09 -0.17
N VAL A 1030 37.50 23.94 -0.05
CA VAL A 1030 37.10 23.35 1.23
C VAL A 1030 37.72 21.97 1.39
N ASP A 1031 38.12 21.67 2.62
CA ASP A 1031 38.67 20.36 2.98
C ASP A 1031 37.53 19.38 3.24
N SER A 1032 37.45 18.27 2.50
CA SER A 1032 36.42 17.26 2.73
C SER A 1032 36.55 16.54 4.06
N ASP A 1033 37.71 16.63 4.71
CA ASP A 1033 37.92 16.10 6.06
C ASP A 1033 37.19 16.94 7.13
N ILE A 1034 36.72 18.16 6.79
CA ILE A 1034 35.93 19.01 7.69
C ILE A 1034 34.48 18.54 7.67
N ALA A 1035 34.03 18.00 8.80
CA ALA A 1035 32.65 17.58 9.02
C ALA A 1035 31.71 18.74 9.40
N GLY A 1036 32.26 19.89 9.82
CA GLY A 1036 31.48 21.08 10.11
C GLY A 1036 32.32 22.24 10.67
N TYR A 1037 31.69 23.40 10.80
CA TYR A 1037 32.30 24.63 11.30
C TYR A 1037 31.61 25.14 12.56
N THR A 1038 32.40 25.66 13.50
CA THR A 1038 31.92 26.33 14.72
C THR A 1038 32.34 27.80 14.69
N LEU A 1039 31.37 28.69 14.90
CA LEU A 1039 31.58 30.13 15.02
C LEU A 1039 31.83 30.53 16.48
N TYR A 1040 32.86 31.33 16.70
CA TYR A 1040 33.24 31.85 18.00
C TYR A 1040 33.18 33.39 18.01
N ARG A 1041 32.65 33.94 19.11
CA ARG A 1041 32.70 35.37 19.45
C ARG A 1041 33.49 35.55 20.73
N ASN A 1042 34.55 36.35 20.69
CA ASN A 1042 35.44 36.61 21.82
C ASN A 1042 35.96 35.30 22.46
N GLY A 1043 36.21 34.27 21.65
CA GLY A 1043 36.66 32.95 22.08
C GLY A 1043 35.56 32.03 22.64
N LYS A 1044 34.31 32.50 22.79
CA LYS A 1044 33.15 31.69 23.20
C LYS A 1044 32.39 31.20 21.97
N LYS A 1045 32.03 29.90 21.94
CA LYS A 1045 31.18 29.32 20.88
C LYS A 1045 29.83 30.02 20.88
N ILE A 1046 29.40 30.53 19.72
CA ILE A 1046 28.08 31.15 19.51
C ILE A 1046 27.23 30.41 18.48
N SER A 1047 27.84 29.65 17.56
CA SER A 1047 27.13 28.70 16.70
C SER A 1047 27.98 27.44 16.45
N GLY A 1048 27.36 26.26 16.42
CA GLY A 1048 28.02 24.95 16.31
C GLY A 1048 28.01 24.30 14.94
N ASN A 1049 27.11 24.74 14.05
CA ASN A 1049 27.04 24.32 12.66
C ASN A 1049 26.91 25.56 11.79
N PHE A 1050 27.98 26.34 11.76
CA PHE A 1050 28.03 27.56 10.98
C PHE A 1050 28.13 27.19 9.48
N ASP A 1051 27.08 27.52 8.75
CA ASP A 1051 26.85 27.18 7.34
C ASP A 1051 27.48 28.18 6.35
N GLY A 1052 28.17 29.18 6.88
CA GLY A 1052 28.82 30.23 6.10
C GLY A 1052 28.18 31.61 6.27
N ILE A 1053 26.97 31.73 6.82
CA ILE A 1053 26.32 33.03 7.07
C ILE A 1053 25.74 33.06 8.50
N PHE A 1054 25.88 34.17 9.20
CA PHE A 1054 25.27 34.34 10.52
C PHE A 1054 25.06 35.81 10.84
N THR A 1055 23.84 36.19 11.25
CA THR A 1055 23.59 37.50 11.84
C THR A 1055 23.73 37.37 13.36
N ASP A 1056 24.73 38.03 13.92
CA ASP A 1056 24.89 38.11 15.37
C ASP A 1056 24.11 39.30 15.90
N GLU A 1057 23.00 39.01 16.56
CA GLU A 1057 22.07 39.99 17.13
C GLU A 1057 22.38 40.26 18.62
N ASP A 1058 21.65 41.20 19.21
CA ASP A 1058 21.77 41.60 20.63
C ASP A 1058 23.18 42.06 21.07
N LEU A 1059 23.95 42.62 20.14
CA LEU A 1059 25.25 43.21 20.43
C LEU A 1059 25.09 44.51 21.23
N GLN A 1060 26.11 44.82 22.03
CA GLN A 1060 26.14 46.08 22.78
C GLN A 1060 26.65 47.20 21.87
N PRO A 1061 26.05 48.41 21.92
CA PRO A 1061 26.54 49.56 21.18
C PRO A 1061 27.99 49.93 21.53
N ASP A 1062 28.70 50.54 20.58
CA ASP A 1062 30.08 50.99 20.70
C ASP A 1062 31.09 49.95 21.26
N THR A 1063 30.84 48.66 21.02
CA THR A 1063 31.61 47.54 21.58
C THR A 1063 32.38 46.80 20.48
N ILE A 1064 33.62 46.39 20.80
CA ILE A 1064 34.47 45.61 19.89
C ILE A 1064 34.22 44.12 20.09
N TYR A 1065 34.01 43.40 18.98
CA TYR A 1065 33.86 41.96 18.96
C TYR A 1065 34.86 41.31 18.01
N TYR A 1066 35.34 40.12 18.38
CA TYR A 1066 36.24 39.31 17.59
C TYR A 1066 35.55 38.00 17.21
N TYR A 1067 35.53 37.71 15.91
CA TYR A 1067 34.95 36.50 15.36
C TYR A 1067 35.99 35.62 14.72
N GLU A 1068 35.84 34.31 14.87
CA GLU A 1068 36.60 33.31 14.14
C GLU A 1068 35.78 32.04 13.94
N ILE A 1069 36.11 31.30 12.90
CA ILE A 1069 35.54 30.00 12.60
C ILE A 1069 36.59 28.92 12.83
N ARG A 1070 36.17 27.77 13.37
CA ARG A 1070 37.01 26.58 13.50
C ARG A 1070 36.30 25.40 12.85
N GLY A 1071 36.99 24.74 11.91
CA GLY A 1071 36.51 23.50 11.29
C GLY A 1071 36.98 22.28 12.07
N PHE A 1072 36.11 21.29 12.20
CA PHE A 1072 36.39 20.03 12.91
C PHE A 1072 36.17 18.83 12.00
N ASP A 1073 36.95 17.76 12.21
CA ASP A 1073 36.77 16.48 11.52
C ASP A 1073 35.70 15.60 12.18
N ALA A 1074 35.44 14.44 11.59
CA ALA A 1074 34.49 13.46 12.10
C ALA A 1074 34.78 12.98 13.54
N SER A 1075 36.04 13.10 14.02
CA SER A 1075 36.42 12.77 15.40
C SER A 1075 36.19 13.93 16.38
N GLY A 1076 35.76 15.10 15.89
CA GLY A 1076 35.67 16.35 16.63
C GLY A 1076 37.01 17.05 16.84
N LYS A 1077 38.07 16.56 16.22
CA LYS A 1077 39.38 17.22 16.26
C LYS A 1077 39.33 18.45 15.37
N LYS A 1078 39.73 19.59 15.92
CA LYS A 1078 39.86 20.85 15.17
C LYS A 1078 41.03 20.72 14.20
N ILE A 1079 40.72 20.81 12.92
CA ILE A 1079 41.70 20.70 11.83
C ILE A 1079 41.82 21.98 11.01
N TYR A 1080 40.91 22.94 11.21
CA TYR A 1080 40.91 24.23 10.50
C TYR A 1080 40.60 25.42 11.42
N ARG A 1081 41.17 26.59 11.09
CA ARG A 1081 40.89 27.88 11.73
C ARG A 1081 40.93 29.00 10.69
N SER A 1082 39.88 29.83 10.63
CA SER A 1082 39.81 30.98 9.72
C SER A 1082 40.68 32.16 10.17
N ASN A 1083 40.71 33.23 9.39
CA ASN A 1083 41.12 34.54 9.89
C ASN A 1083 40.22 35.00 11.04
N GLN A 1084 40.77 35.86 11.91
CA GLN A 1084 39.98 36.58 12.91
C GLN A 1084 39.42 37.86 12.27
N THR A 1085 38.12 38.08 12.41
CA THR A 1085 37.43 39.29 11.95
C THR A 1085 37.06 40.14 13.15
N THR A 1086 37.43 41.42 13.11
CA THR A 1086 37.15 42.38 14.18
C THR A 1086 36.10 43.37 13.70
N ILE A 1087 35.07 43.61 14.51
CA ILE A 1087 34.10 44.67 14.28
C ILE A 1087 34.01 45.59 15.50
N ARG A 1088 33.47 46.79 15.28
CA ARG A 1088 32.97 47.66 16.34
C ARG A 1088 31.54 48.05 16.01
N THR A 1089 30.59 47.74 16.88
CA THR A 1089 29.19 48.17 16.72
C THR A 1089 29.09 49.68 16.73
N LYS A 1090 28.08 50.23 16.05
CA LYS A 1090 27.84 51.67 16.03
C LYS A 1090 27.48 52.15 17.44
N ALA A 1091 27.78 53.41 17.73
CA ALA A 1091 27.24 54.05 18.93
C ALA A 1091 25.72 54.14 18.82
N LYS A 1092 25.02 53.98 19.94
CA LYS A 1092 23.57 54.12 19.99
C LYS A 1092 23.22 55.56 19.60
N VAL A 1093 22.46 55.73 18.53
CA VAL A 1093 21.93 57.04 18.15
C VAL A 1093 20.84 57.37 19.17
N MET A 1094 21.06 58.39 20.01
CA MET A 1094 19.99 58.95 20.83
C MET A 1094 19.13 59.81 19.91
N GLU A 1095 17.86 59.44 19.72
CA GLU A 1095 16.84 60.35 19.19
C GLU A 1095 16.56 61.51 20.16
#